data_AF-A0A091DDD1-F1
#
_entry.id   AF-A0A091DDD1-F1
#
_cell.length_a   1.000
_cell.length_b   1.000
_cell.length_c   1.000
_cell.angle_alpha   90.00
_cell.angle_beta   90.00
_cell.angle_gamma   90.00
#
_symmetry.space_group_name_H-M   'P 1'
#
loop_
_entity.id
_entity.type
_entity.pdbx_description
1 polymer ?
#
loop_
_entity_poly.entity_id
_entity_poly.type
_entity_poly.pdbx_seq_one_letter_code
_entity_poly.pdbx_strand_id
1 'polypeptide(L)'
;MASKCLKASFSTGSLKSPGGAAGGSTRVATMYSSSSCKLPRGPRSFSVCPAGLGRSSFGAASCLPAPCFPAGGFAASYGVAGGWFGEGVLTGSEKETMQSLNDRLASYLEKVRQLERENSELEGRIREWCEQQVPYMCPDYQAYFRTIEELQKKTLCSKAENARLVVQIDNAKLAADDFRTKYETELSLRQLVESDINGLRRILDDLTLCKADLEAQVESLKEELLCLKKNHEEEVNSLRCQLGNRLNVEVDAAPPVDLNRVLDEMRCQYETLVENNRREAEDWFDTQTEELNQQVVSSSEQLQGCQAEIIELRRTVNALEIELQAQQSMRDALESTLVETEARYGSQLAQMQGLIGSVESQLAEIRADLERQNQEYQVLLDVRARLECEINTYRGLLDSEDCKATCPAPGPAARSTSGSMGSYTRHYEVSYPQNDRETLQFLNDRLASYLDRVRQLERENEEVERRLQEANQQPQAGKSNGYQSYFRVIEELQQKILLTKADNTRMLVHIDNAKLAADDFRTKYQSELSLRQVVEWDIHGLRRILDDLTLCKAGLEAQVESLKEELLSLKKSHEEEVAQLQSQLGDRLNIEVAAAPPVDLTRVLEEMRHQYEAVVETNRRDAEQWFSTQMEELNQQVATSSAQLQNYQEDIIDLKRSANILEIELQAQNSLRDSLENTLNETKARYGSQLAQMQGLIGSVESQLVEIRADLERQNQEYQVLLDVRARLECEINTYRGLLDSEDFK
;
A
#
# COMPACT_ATOMS: atom_id res chain seq x y z
N MET A 1 -42.87 -50.50 41.75
CA MET A 1 -41.99 -50.23 42.91
C MET A 1 -40.75 -49.54 42.36
N ALA A 2 -40.64 -48.23 42.57
CA ALA A 2 -39.63 -47.59 43.46
C ALA A 2 -38.19 -47.99 43.11
N SER A 3 -37.21 -47.12 42.88
CA SER A 3 -37.09 -45.66 42.99
C SER A 3 -35.72 -45.27 42.40
N LYS A 4 -35.64 -44.05 41.84
CA LYS A 4 -34.51 -43.09 41.90
C LYS A 4 -33.10 -43.58 41.48
N CYS A 5 -32.47 -42.91 40.50
CA CYS A 5 -31.74 -41.64 40.68
C CYS A 5 -30.78 -41.38 39.49
N LEU A 6 -30.86 -40.15 38.98
CA LEU A 6 -29.78 -39.27 38.49
C LEU A 6 -28.49 -39.90 37.93
N LYS A 7 -28.17 -39.56 36.67
CA LYS A 7 -26.91 -38.88 36.32
C LYS A 7 -26.98 -38.26 34.92
N ALA A 8 -26.59 -36.99 34.86
CA ALA A 8 -26.30 -36.27 33.63
C ALA A 8 -25.07 -36.85 32.94
N SER A 9 -25.03 -36.81 31.62
CA SER A 9 -23.80 -36.89 30.84
C SER A 9 -23.97 -36.12 29.54
N PHE A 10 -23.12 -35.11 29.39
CA PHE A 10 -22.83 -34.40 28.16
C PHE A 10 -22.31 -35.39 27.11
N SER A 11 -22.76 -35.27 25.86
CA SER A 11 -22.10 -35.91 24.72
C SER A 11 -21.85 -34.86 23.64
N THR A 12 -20.61 -34.40 23.60
CA THR A 12 -19.97 -33.69 22.51
C THR A 12 -19.76 -34.67 21.35
N GLY A 13 -20.56 -34.54 20.30
CA GLY A 13 -20.28 -35.18 19.01
C GLY A 13 -19.20 -34.40 18.27
N SER A 14 -17.96 -34.87 18.34
CA SER A 14 -16.86 -34.45 17.48
C SER A 14 -16.82 -35.39 16.26
N LEU A 15 -17.14 -34.85 15.09
CA LEU A 15 -17.01 -35.56 13.81
C LEU A 15 -15.58 -35.37 13.28
N LYS A 16 -14.90 -36.50 13.18
CA LYS A 16 -13.62 -36.73 12.51
C LYS A 16 -13.68 -36.34 11.03
N SER A 17 -12.59 -35.68 10.61
CA SER A 17 -12.14 -35.54 9.21
C SER A 17 -11.72 -36.90 8.61
N PRO A 18 -11.60 -37.00 7.29
CA PRO A 18 -10.33 -37.40 6.67
C PRO A 18 -9.95 -36.40 5.55
N GLY A 19 -8.71 -35.94 5.39
CA GLY A 19 -7.45 -36.64 5.58
C GLY A 19 -7.03 -37.29 4.26
N GLY A 20 -6.38 -36.54 3.37
CA GLY A 20 -5.82 -37.02 2.10
C GLY A 20 -4.69 -36.10 1.64
N ALA A 21 -3.48 -36.66 1.59
CA ALA A 21 -2.21 -35.97 1.39
C ALA A 21 -1.70 -36.06 -0.07
N ALA A 22 -1.01 -35.02 -0.53
CA ALA A 22 0.14 -35.00 -1.45
C ALA A 22 0.48 -33.51 -1.67
N GLY A 23 1.66 -32.98 -1.30
CA GLY A 23 2.97 -33.33 -1.84
C GLY A 23 3.41 -32.21 -2.80
N GLY A 24 4.20 -31.24 -2.33
CA GLY A 24 4.69 -30.14 -3.18
C GLY A 24 5.37 -29.02 -2.41
N SER A 25 6.66 -29.19 -2.12
CA SER A 25 7.54 -28.17 -1.55
C SER A 25 7.74 -27.02 -2.55
N THR A 26 7.40 -25.77 -2.19
CA THR A 26 8.08 -24.58 -2.71
C THR A 26 8.01 -23.45 -1.69
N ARG A 27 9.19 -22.99 -1.26
CA ARG A 27 9.41 -21.79 -0.45
C ARG A 27 8.83 -20.57 -1.16
N VAL A 28 7.90 -19.86 -0.54
CA VAL A 28 7.57 -18.48 -0.90
C VAL A 28 7.35 -17.67 0.36
N ALA A 29 8.11 -16.59 0.47
CA ALA A 29 8.02 -15.59 1.52
C ALA A 29 6.73 -14.78 1.37
N THR A 30 5.94 -14.71 2.43
CA THR A 30 4.74 -13.85 2.50
C THR A 30 5.16 -12.47 2.98
N MET A 31 5.25 -11.52 2.05
CA MET A 31 5.16 -10.09 2.37
C MET A 31 3.68 -9.72 2.41
N TYR A 32 3.18 -9.45 3.60
CA TYR A 32 1.94 -8.71 3.79
C TYR A 32 2.18 -7.25 3.39
N SER A 33 1.30 -6.71 2.55
CA SER A 33 1.13 -5.26 2.41
C SER A 33 -0.34 -4.97 2.23
N SER A 34 -0.99 -4.81 3.37
CA SER A 34 -2.25 -4.11 3.54
C SER A 34 -1.94 -2.61 3.56
N SER A 35 -2.50 -1.85 2.61
CA SER A 35 -2.82 -0.44 2.85
C SER A 35 -4.06 -0.05 2.06
N SER A 36 -5.16 0.04 2.82
CA SER A 36 -6.38 0.72 2.43
C SER A 36 -6.15 2.23 2.42
N CYS A 37 -6.23 2.86 1.25
CA CYS A 37 -6.28 4.31 1.15
C CYS A 37 -7.75 4.77 1.24
N LYS A 38 -8.11 5.34 2.40
CA LYS A 38 -9.35 6.12 2.58
C LYS A 38 -9.21 7.48 1.89
N LEU A 39 -10.27 7.85 1.19
CA LEU A 39 -10.57 9.18 0.65
C LEU A 39 -10.63 10.26 1.75
N PRO A 40 -10.45 11.54 1.39
CA PRO A 40 -11.25 12.60 1.99
C PRO A 40 -12.16 13.27 0.95
N ARG A 41 -13.45 13.37 1.32
CA ARG A 41 -14.46 14.25 0.74
C ARG A 41 -14.20 15.69 1.20
N GLY A 42 -14.18 16.63 0.27
CA GLY A 42 -14.41 18.07 0.49
C GLY A 42 -15.52 18.55 -0.45
N PRO A 43 -16.31 19.58 -0.09
CA PRO A 43 -17.57 19.89 -0.76
C PRO A 43 -17.36 20.63 -2.09
N ARG A 44 -18.21 20.30 -3.06
CA ARG A 44 -18.32 20.99 -4.36
C ARG A 44 -19.25 22.19 -4.24
N SER A 45 -18.86 23.30 -4.86
CA SER A 45 -19.81 24.25 -5.45
C SER A 45 -19.69 24.21 -6.97
N PHE A 46 -20.86 24.20 -7.60
CA PHE A 46 -21.09 24.02 -9.03
C PHE A 46 -20.72 25.25 -9.86
N SER A 47 -20.23 25.01 -11.07
CA SER A 47 -20.64 25.81 -12.23
C SER A 47 -20.66 24.92 -13.47
N VAL A 48 -21.83 24.91 -14.10
CA VAL A 48 -22.26 24.14 -15.26
C VAL A 48 -22.17 25.08 -16.46
N CYS A 49 -21.63 24.61 -17.59
CA CYS A 49 -22.15 24.77 -18.97
C CYS A 49 -21.07 24.54 -20.05
N PRO A 50 -21.44 24.19 -21.29
CA PRO A 50 -20.97 22.96 -21.90
C PRO A 50 -20.13 23.13 -23.18
N ALA A 51 -19.64 21.98 -23.64
CA ALA A 51 -19.00 21.78 -24.93
C ALA A 51 -19.90 22.12 -26.12
N GLY A 52 -19.29 22.73 -27.14
CA GLY A 52 -19.81 22.83 -28.50
C GLY A 52 -18.66 22.63 -29.50
N LEU A 53 -18.77 21.57 -30.28
CA LEU A 53 -17.88 21.17 -31.38
C LEU A 53 -17.99 22.15 -32.57
N GLY A 54 -16.90 22.37 -33.33
CA GLY A 54 -16.98 23.10 -34.59
C GLY A 54 -15.68 23.39 -35.34
N ARG A 55 -15.17 22.37 -36.05
CA ARG A 55 -14.31 22.33 -37.27
C ARG A 55 -13.72 23.62 -37.92
N SER A 56 -12.41 23.49 -38.24
CA SER A 56 -11.69 23.74 -39.53
C SER A 56 -11.51 25.15 -40.12
N SER A 57 -10.24 25.56 -40.28
CA SER A 57 -9.48 25.66 -41.56
C SER A 57 -8.54 26.87 -41.67
N PHE A 58 -7.33 26.58 -42.15
CA PHE A 58 -6.33 27.37 -42.90
C PHE A 58 -6.35 28.90 -42.91
N GLY A 59 -5.16 29.49 -42.72
CA GLY A 59 -4.83 30.83 -43.22
C GLY A 59 -3.64 31.47 -42.51
N ALA A 60 -2.42 31.20 -42.99
CA ALA A 60 -1.22 31.94 -42.60
C ALA A 60 -1.23 33.32 -43.27
N ALA A 61 -0.97 34.39 -42.50
CA ALA A 61 -0.61 35.69 -43.04
C ALA A 61 0.34 36.39 -42.06
N SER A 62 1.60 36.48 -42.46
CA SER A 62 2.64 37.35 -41.93
C SER A 62 2.69 38.62 -42.79
N CYS A 63 2.74 39.80 -42.16
CA CYS A 63 2.98 41.06 -42.85
C CYS A 63 3.96 41.91 -42.01
N LEU A 64 5.20 41.97 -42.47
CA LEU A 64 6.13 43.07 -42.24
C LEU A 64 6.01 44.07 -43.40
N PRO A 65 6.35 45.35 -43.22
CA PRO A 65 6.92 46.12 -44.31
C PRO A 65 8.31 46.67 -43.96
N ALA A 66 9.22 46.53 -44.92
CA ALA A 66 10.51 47.20 -45.02
C ALA A 66 10.39 48.51 -45.83
N PRO A 67 11.38 49.43 -45.77
CA PRO A 67 11.23 50.83 -46.18
C PRO A 67 11.65 51.10 -47.63
N CYS A 68 11.12 52.18 -48.21
CA CYS A 68 11.51 52.72 -49.52
C CYS A 68 12.27 54.06 -49.37
N PHE A 69 13.42 54.15 -50.02
CA PHE A 69 14.16 55.39 -50.33
C PHE A 69 13.43 56.25 -51.38
N PRO A 70 13.81 57.54 -51.55
CA PRO A 70 13.80 58.13 -52.88
C PRO A 70 15.15 58.78 -53.26
N ALA A 71 15.53 58.62 -54.53
CA ALA A 71 16.63 59.32 -55.18
C ALA A 71 16.19 59.79 -56.59
N GLY A 72 16.56 61.03 -56.95
CA GLY A 72 16.56 61.62 -58.31
C GLY A 72 15.19 62.11 -58.80
N GLY A 73 14.96 63.35 -59.25
CA GLY A 73 15.82 64.35 -59.88
C GLY A 73 15.46 64.48 -61.35
N PHE A 74 14.89 65.61 -61.80
CA PHE A 74 14.95 66.09 -63.20
C PHE A 74 14.57 67.58 -63.30
N ALA A 75 15.13 68.22 -64.33
CA ALA A 75 15.36 69.66 -64.49
C ALA A 75 14.68 70.27 -65.74
N ALA A 76 14.87 71.59 -65.90
CA ALA A 76 14.75 72.46 -67.10
C ALA A 76 13.34 72.94 -67.52
N SER A 77 13.11 74.11 -68.14
CA SER A 77 13.81 75.39 -68.37
C SER A 77 12.89 76.31 -69.24
N TYR A 78 13.11 77.64 -69.21
CA TYR A 78 12.59 78.74 -70.08
C TYR A 78 11.07 79.09 -69.99
N GLY A 79 10.57 80.34 -70.05
CA GLY A 79 11.07 81.70 -70.24
C GLY A 79 9.92 82.65 -70.71
N VAL A 80 10.08 83.98 -70.54
CA VAL A 80 9.26 85.14 -71.05
C VAL A 80 8.05 85.56 -70.15
N ALA A 81 7.79 86.81 -69.72
CA ALA A 81 8.34 88.16 -69.97
C ALA A 81 7.98 89.15 -68.83
N GLY A 82 8.75 90.24 -68.77
CA GLY A 82 8.44 91.52 -68.11
C GLY A 82 9.39 91.82 -66.94
N GLY A 83 10.44 92.65 -67.02
CA GLY A 83 10.73 93.75 -67.93
C GLY A 83 10.59 95.08 -67.19
N TRP A 84 11.61 95.50 -66.44
CA TRP A 84 11.85 96.93 -66.18
C TRP A 84 13.33 97.25 -65.96
N PHE A 85 13.81 98.17 -66.79
CA PHE A 85 15.11 98.82 -66.76
C PHE A 85 15.24 99.73 -65.52
N GLY A 86 16.45 99.89 -65.02
CA GLY A 86 16.77 100.87 -63.99
C GLY A 86 18.24 100.88 -63.62
N GLU A 87 19.12 101.07 -64.60
CA GLU A 87 20.48 101.51 -64.34
C GLU A 87 20.41 102.91 -63.70
N GLY A 88 20.60 102.95 -62.39
CA GLY A 88 20.56 104.16 -61.58
C GLY A 88 21.65 104.07 -60.53
N VAL A 89 22.66 104.90 -60.69
CA VAL A 89 23.79 105.11 -59.77
C VAL A 89 23.25 105.28 -58.34
N LEU A 90 23.36 104.23 -57.52
CA LEU A 90 23.11 104.31 -56.08
C LEU A 90 24.40 104.77 -55.39
N THR A 91 24.29 105.90 -54.71
CA THR A 91 25.30 106.52 -53.87
C THR A 91 25.96 105.52 -52.92
N GLY A 92 27.28 105.59 -52.73
CA GLY A 92 28.09 104.60 -52.00
C GLY A 92 27.59 104.20 -50.59
N SER A 93 26.75 105.02 -49.95
CA SER A 93 26.13 104.74 -48.65
C SER A 93 25.11 103.59 -48.68
N GLU A 94 24.32 103.40 -49.74
CA GLU A 94 23.32 102.32 -49.79
C GLU A 94 23.96 100.95 -50.01
N LYS A 95 25.06 100.89 -50.79
CA LYS A 95 25.84 99.67 -51.01
C LYS A 95 26.49 99.17 -49.72
N GLU A 96 27.02 100.07 -48.90
CA GLU A 96 27.61 99.75 -47.60
C GLU A 96 26.54 99.25 -46.61
N THR A 97 25.35 99.84 -46.60
CA THR A 97 24.24 99.32 -45.76
C THR A 97 23.79 97.93 -46.19
N MET A 98 23.67 97.66 -47.50
CA MET A 98 23.36 96.34 -48.04
C MET A 98 24.48 95.31 -47.78
N GLN A 99 25.74 95.74 -47.80
CA GLN A 99 26.86 94.90 -47.39
C GLN A 99 26.80 94.55 -45.91
N SER A 100 26.53 95.52 -45.01
CA SER A 100 26.41 95.24 -43.57
C SER A 100 25.26 94.28 -43.23
N LEU A 101 24.15 94.37 -43.96
CA LEU A 101 23.02 93.46 -43.85
C LEU A 101 23.37 92.07 -44.38
N ASN A 102 24.06 92.00 -45.51
CA ASN A 102 24.54 90.73 -46.07
C ASN A 102 25.57 90.04 -45.17
N ASP A 103 26.48 90.78 -44.55
CA ASP A 103 27.46 90.26 -43.60
C ASP A 103 26.77 89.74 -42.33
N ARG A 104 25.70 90.43 -41.90
CA ARG A 104 24.88 89.99 -40.78
C ARG A 104 24.05 88.74 -41.14
N LEU A 105 23.50 88.65 -42.35
CA LEU A 105 22.84 87.44 -42.86
C LEU A 105 23.83 86.27 -42.99
N ALA A 106 25.05 86.52 -43.47
CA ALA A 106 26.10 85.52 -43.56
C ALA A 106 26.48 84.98 -42.17
N SER A 107 26.59 85.84 -41.16
CA SER A 107 26.86 85.39 -39.78
C SER A 107 25.69 84.64 -39.16
N TYR A 108 24.43 84.99 -39.46
CA TYR A 108 23.27 84.17 -39.07
C TYR A 108 23.25 82.80 -39.76
N LEU A 109 23.51 82.74 -41.07
CA LEU A 109 23.57 81.48 -41.82
C LEU A 109 24.70 80.58 -41.32
N GLU A 110 25.85 81.15 -40.95
CA GLU A 110 26.96 80.40 -40.36
C GLU A 110 26.58 79.87 -38.97
N LYS A 111 25.84 80.66 -38.18
CA LYS A 111 25.33 80.21 -36.89
C LYS A 111 24.30 79.09 -37.01
N VAL A 112 23.41 79.15 -38.00
CA VAL A 112 22.45 78.08 -38.30
C VAL A 112 23.18 76.80 -38.69
N ARG A 113 24.17 76.87 -39.58
CA ARG A 113 25.00 75.70 -39.94
C ARG A 113 25.76 75.12 -38.75
N GLN A 114 26.23 75.98 -37.84
CA GLN A 114 26.86 75.51 -36.60
C GLN A 114 25.86 74.77 -35.71
N LEU A 115 24.67 75.33 -35.51
CA LEU A 115 23.62 74.70 -34.70
C LEU A 115 23.13 73.40 -35.34
N GLU A 116 23.00 73.32 -36.66
CA GLU A 116 22.65 72.09 -37.37
C GLU A 116 23.71 70.99 -37.17
N ARG A 117 25.01 71.35 -37.21
CA ARG A 117 26.10 70.43 -36.90
C ARG A 117 26.03 69.94 -35.45
N GLU A 118 25.90 70.85 -34.49
CA GLU A 118 25.76 70.52 -33.07
C GLU A 118 24.52 69.66 -32.80
N ASN A 119 23.40 69.93 -33.46
CA ASN A 119 22.17 69.16 -33.31
C ASN A 119 22.32 67.75 -33.92
N SER A 120 23.00 67.63 -35.07
CA SER A 120 23.30 66.32 -35.66
C SER A 120 24.23 65.47 -34.78
N GLU A 121 25.20 66.09 -34.12
CA GLU A 121 26.07 65.42 -33.15
C GLU A 121 25.31 64.99 -31.90
N LEU A 122 24.41 65.85 -31.38
CA LEU A 122 23.55 65.51 -30.25
C LEU A 122 22.58 64.38 -30.58
N GLU A 123 21.94 64.40 -31.75
CA GLU A 123 21.08 63.32 -32.23
C GLU A 123 21.85 62.00 -32.42
N GLY A 124 23.12 62.07 -32.83
CA GLY A 124 24.02 60.92 -32.88
C GLY A 124 24.28 60.35 -31.48
N ARG A 125 24.66 61.19 -30.52
CA ARG A 125 24.90 60.78 -29.13
C ARG A 125 23.66 60.24 -28.44
N ILE A 126 22.49 60.83 -28.72
CA ILE A 126 21.19 60.33 -28.20
C ILE A 126 20.91 58.93 -28.75
N ARG A 127 21.13 58.69 -30.05
CA ARG A 127 20.94 57.38 -30.66
C ARG A 127 21.89 56.32 -30.11
N GLU A 128 23.19 56.63 -30.05
CA GLU A 128 24.19 55.71 -29.48
C GLU A 128 23.89 55.39 -28.01
N TRP A 129 23.48 56.39 -27.23
CA TRP A 129 23.06 56.18 -25.86
C TRP A 129 21.80 55.30 -25.79
N CYS A 130 20.78 55.56 -26.62
CA CYS A 130 19.58 54.73 -26.69
C CYS A 130 19.90 53.27 -27.08
N GLU A 131 20.76 53.04 -28.08
CA GLU A 131 21.17 51.70 -28.52
C GLU A 131 21.94 50.95 -27.42
N GLN A 132 22.81 51.62 -26.68
CA GLN A 132 23.50 51.04 -25.52
C GLN A 132 22.53 50.68 -24.38
N GLN A 133 21.38 51.35 -24.29
CA GLN A 133 20.33 51.04 -23.31
C GLN A 133 19.37 49.93 -23.77
N VAL A 134 19.33 49.53 -25.06
CA VAL A 134 18.39 48.50 -25.57
C VAL A 134 18.54 47.13 -24.86
N PRO A 135 19.76 46.58 -24.66
CA PRO A 135 19.93 45.33 -23.91
C PRO A 135 19.51 45.41 -22.43
N TYR A 136 19.44 46.61 -21.87
CA TYR A 136 18.98 46.86 -20.49
C TYR A 136 17.47 47.05 -20.39
N MET A 137 16.78 47.45 -21.46
CA MET A 137 15.35 47.78 -21.45
C MET A 137 14.44 46.67 -22.00
N CYS A 138 14.97 45.73 -22.79
CA CYS A 138 14.17 44.60 -23.29
C CYS A 138 15.02 43.33 -23.44
N PRO A 139 15.16 42.50 -22.37
CA PRO A 139 15.71 41.16 -22.51
C PRO A 139 14.85 40.27 -23.44
N ASP A 140 15.44 39.31 -24.15
CA ASP A 140 14.73 38.42 -25.09
C ASP A 140 13.70 37.50 -24.40
N TYR A 141 12.49 38.02 -24.12
CA TYR A 141 11.40 37.29 -23.47
C TYR A 141 10.88 36.09 -24.29
N GLN A 142 11.14 36.06 -25.60
CA GLN A 142 10.66 35.02 -26.50
C GLN A 142 11.20 33.61 -26.14
N ALA A 143 12.40 33.52 -25.58
CA ALA A 143 12.97 32.24 -25.12
C ALA A 143 12.21 31.66 -23.90
N TYR A 144 11.76 32.53 -22.99
CA TYR A 144 10.97 32.11 -21.83
C TYR A 144 9.56 31.64 -22.22
N PHE A 145 8.90 32.32 -23.17
CA PHE A 145 7.60 31.86 -23.66
C PHE A 145 7.68 30.48 -24.33
N ARG A 146 8.73 30.23 -25.14
CA ARG A 146 8.95 28.91 -25.75
C ARG A 146 9.15 27.82 -24.69
N THR A 147 9.96 28.07 -23.66
CA THR A 147 10.17 27.08 -22.58
C THR A 147 8.89 26.84 -21.78
N ILE A 148 8.10 27.87 -21.51
CA ILE A 148 6.78 27.73 -20.86
C ILE A 148 5.82 26.89 -21.71
N GLU A 149 5.72 27.15 -23.02
CA GLU A 149 4.89 26.37 -23.94
C GLU A 149 5.33 24.90 -24.00
N GLU A 150 6.63 24.64 -24.06
CA GLU A 150 7.19 23.28 -24.02
C GLU A 150 6.86 22.55 -22.71
N LEU A 151 6.97 23.24 -21.57
CA LEU A 151 6.61 22.69 -20.26
C LEU A 151 5.11 22.41 -20.17
N GLN A 152 4.26 23.31 -20.64
CA GLN A 152 2.80 23.11 -20.68
C GLN A 152 2.42 21.90 -21.55
N LYS A 153 3.02 21.76 -22.75
CA LYS A 153 2.81 20.61 -23.62
C LYS A 153 3.22 19.31 -22.92
N LYS A 154 4.37 19.31 -22.24
CA LYS A 154 4.86 18.16 -21.48
C LYS A 154 3.93 17.79 -20.33
N THR A 155 3.36 18.77 -19.62
CA THR A 155 2.35 18.53 -18.59
C THR A 155 1.09 17.89 -19.17
N LEU A 156 0.58 18.38 -20.30
CA LEU A 156 -0.60 17.82 -20.97
C LEU A 156 -0.35 16.38 -21.44
N CYS A 157 0.78 16.11 -22.09
CA CYS A 157 1.16 14.76 -22.49
C CYS A 157 1.28 13.82 -21.28
N SER A 158 1.90 14.27 -20.19
CA SER A 158 2.03 13.46 -18.96
C SER A 158 0.67 13.16 -18.32
N LYS A 159 -0.28 14.11 -18.37
CA LYS A 159 -1.66 13.90 -17.89
C LYS A 159 -2.41 12.88 -18.74
N ALA A 160 -2.27 12.94 -20.06
CA ALA A 160 -2.86 11.96 -20.97
C ALA A 160 -2.30 10.56 -20.73
N GLU A 161 -0.98 10.44 -20.52
CA GLU A 161 -0.35 9.17 -20.16
C GLU A 161 -0.84 8.66 -18.81
N ASN A 162 -1.05 9.52 -17.82
CA ASN A 162 -1.65 9.11 -16.55
C ASN A 162 -3.06 8.57 -16.69
N ALA A 163 -3.92 9.23 -17.47
CA ALA A 163 -5.24 8.70 -17.75
C ALA A 163 -5.17 7.31 -18.40
N ARG A 164 -4.23 7.11 -19.34
CA ARG A 164 -3.98 5.80 -19.96
C ARG A 164 -3.51 4.75 -18.95
N LEU A 165 -2.56 5.09 -18.07
CA LEU A 165 -2.04 4.18 -17.06
C LEU A 165 -3.12 3.77 -16.05
N VAL A 166 -3.97 4.70 -15.61
CA VAL A 166 -5.11 4.38 -14.73
C VAL A 166 -6.03 3.35 -15.37
N VAL A 167 -6.40 3.51 -16.64
CA VAL A 167 -7.23 2.53 -17.36
C VAL A 167 -6.53 1.17 -17.47
N GLN A 168 -5.21 1.15 -17.65
CA GLN A 168 -4.45 -0.11 -17.65
C GLN A 168 -4.43 -0.79 -16.28
N ILE A 169 -4.33 -0.02 -15.19
CA ILE A 169 -4.46 -0.55 -13.82
C ILE A 169 -5.84 -1.19 -13.65
N ASP A 170 -6.90 -0.48 -14.01
CA ASP A 170 -8.26 -0.97 -13.82
C ASP A 170 -8.51 -2.23 -14.65
N ASN A 171 -8.06 -2.26 -15.91
CA ASN A 171 -8.15 -3.46 -16.75
C ASN A 171 -7.37 -4.66 -16.18
N ALA A 172 -6.17 -4.43 -15.62
CA ALA A 172 -5.36 -5.49 -15.01
C ALA A 172 -6.02 -6.01 -13.72
N LYS A 173 -6.59 -5.13 -12.90
CA LYS A 173 -7.35 -5.50 -11.70
C LYS A 173 -8.60 -6.30 -12.05
N LEU A 174 -9.38 -5.85 -13.04
CA LEU A 174 -10.55 -6.58 -13.53
C LEU A 174 -10.17 -7.98 -14.02
N ALA A 175 -9.05 -8.11 -14.77
CA ALA A 175 -8.57 -9.42 -15.18
C ALA A 175 -8.19 -10.31 -13.97
N ALA A 176 -7.55 -9.74 -12.95
CA ALA A 176 -7.25 -10.45 -11.70
C ALA A 176 -8.51 -10.95 -10.99
N ASP A 177 -9.51 -10.08 -10.83
CA ASP A 177 -10.78 -10.44 -10.21
C ASP A 177 -11.56 -11.48 -11.03
N ASP A 178 -11.54 -11.39 -12.37
CA ASP A 178 -12.14 -12.38 -13.26
C ASP A 178 -11.48 -13.76 -13.12
N PHE A 179 -10.14 -13.84 -13.06
CA PHE A 179 -9.47 -15.13 -12.85
C PHE A 179 -9.64 -15.64 -11.43
N ARG A 180 -9.71 -14.75 -10.43
CA ARG A 180 -10.00 -15.12 -9.05
C ARG A 180 -11.37 -15.77 -8.93
N THR A 181 -12.42 -15.15 -9.46
CA THR A 181 -13.78 -15.71 -9.42
C THR A 181 -13.85 -17.05 -10.15
N LYS A 182 -13.22 -17.17 -11.33
CA LYS A 182 -13.11 -18.44 -12.05
C LYS A 182 -12.41 -19.52 -11.23
N TYR A 183 -11.28 -19.20 -10.61
CA TYR A 183 -10.56 -20.10 -9.72
C TYR A 183 -11.43 -20.56 -8.55
N GLU A 184 -12.09 -19.64 -7.86
CA GLU A 184 -12.99 -19.96 -6.75
C GLU A 184 -14.15 -20.88 -7.19
N THR A 185 -14.73 -20.64 -8.37
CA THR A 185 -15.80 -21.51 -8.91
C THR A 185 -15.29 -22.91 -9.25
N GLU A 186 -14.14 -23.05 -9.92
CA GLU A 186 -13.59 -24.38 -10.24
C GLU A 186 -13.15 -25.15 -9.01
N LEU A 187 -12.55 -24.47 -8.02
CA LEU A 187 -12.20 -25.08 -6.75
C LEU A 187 -13.45 -25.67 -6.06
N SER A 188 -14.55 -24.92 -6.05
CA SER A 188 -15.82 -25.40 -5.48
C SER A 188 -16.40 -26.61 -6.23
N LEU A 189 -16.32 -26.62 -7.56
CA LEU A 189 -16.77 -27.74 -8.38
C LEU A 189 -15.90 -28.97 -8.16
N ARG A 190 -14.57 -28.81 -8.09
CA ARG A 190 -13.64 -29.90 -7.79
C ARG A 190 -13.95 -30.55 -6.44
N GLN A 191 -14.18 -29.75 -5.40
CA GLN A 191 -14.56 -30.26 -4.07
C GLN A 191 -15.88 -31.05 -4.09
N LEU A 192 -16.87 -30.61 -4.87
CA LEU A 192 -18.13 -31.33 -5.02
C LEU A 192 -17.90 -32.69 -5.71
N VAL A 193 -17.11 -32.72 -6.79
CA VAL A 193 -16.76 -33.94 -7.53
C VAL A 193 -15.94 -34.90 -6.64
N GLU A 194 -15.02 -34.41 -5.81
CA GLU A 194 -14.31 -35.24 -4.83
C GLU A 194 -15.22 -35.85 -3.77
N SER A 195 -16.22 -35.09 -3.30
CA SER A 195 -17.25 -35.63 -2.41
C SER A 195 -18.02 -36.77 -3.08
N ASP A 196 -18.37 -36.62 -4.35
CA ASP A 196 -19.04 -37.67 -5.12
C ASP A 196 -18.16 -38.92 -5.30
N ILE A 197 -16.85 -38.76 -5.55
CA ILE A 197 -15.88 -39.88 -5.57
C ILE A 197 -15.91 -40.63 -4.25
N ASN A 198 -15.83 -39.90 -3.13
CA ASN A 198 -15.82 -40.52 -1.81
C ASN A 198 -17.13 -41.27 -1.54
N GLY A 199 -18.27 -40.72 -1.99
CA GLY A 199 -19.55 -41.44 -1.98
C GLY A 199 -19.53 -42.72 -2.82
N LEU A 200 -19.05 -42.65 -4.07
CA LEU A 200 -18.96 -43.81 -4.96
C LEU A 200 -18.02 -44.89 -4.43
N ARG A 201 -16.88 -44.53 -3.83
CA ARG A 201 -15.96 -45.48 -3.19
C ARG A 201 -16.64 -46.26 -2.06
N ARG A 202 -17.45 -45.59 -1.23
CA ARG A 202 -18.21 -46.28 -0.16
C ARG A 202 -19.22 -47.27 -0.72
N ILE A 203 -19.97 -46.88 -1.75
CA ILE A 203 -20.93 -47.80 -2.40
C ILE A 203 -20.18 -48.97 -3.06
N LEU A 204 -19.01 -48.72 -3.65
CA LEU A 204 -18.15 -49.76 -4.21
C LEU A 204 -17.70 -50.76 -3.14
N ASP A 205 -17.25 -50.28 -1.97
CA ASP A 205 -16.88 -51.11 -0.84
C ASP A 205 -18.08 -51.95 -0.36
N ASP A 206 -19.25 -51.34 -0.19
CA ASP A 206 -20.49 -52.02 0.23
C ASP A 206 -20.90 -53.11 -0.77
N LEU A 207 -20.82 -52.84 -2.08
CA LEU A 207 -21.13 -53.84 -3.12
C LEU A 207 -20.09 -54.97 -3.16
N THR A 208 -18.82 -54.66 -2.92
CA THR A 208 -17.74 -55.66 -2.88
C THR A 208 -17.96 -56.62 -1.71
N LEU A 209 -18.34 -56.11 -0.55
CA LEU A 209 -18.73 -56.93 0.60
C LEU A 209 -19.97 -57.77 0.29
N CYS A 210 -21.04 -57.16 -0.26
CA CYS A 210 -22.24 -57.91 -0.66
C CYS A 210 -21.92 -59.05 -1.64
N LYS A 211 -21.00 -58.80 -2.58
CA LYS A 211 -20.56 -59.81 -3.54
C LYS A 211 -19.87 -60.97 -2.83
N ALA A 212 -18.92 -60.69 -1.93
CA ALA A 212 -18.23 -61.72 -1.16
C ALA A 212 -19.19 -62.55 -0.30
N ASP A 213 -20.18 -61.91 0.35
CA ASP A 213 -21.21 -62.59 1.13
C ASP A 213 -22.06 -63.54 0.26
N LEU A 214 -22.39 -63.13 -0.97
CA LEU A 214 -23.12 -63.97 -1.91
C LEU A 214 -22.25 -65.10 -2.47
N GLU A 215 -20.97 -64.86 -2.75
CA GLU A 215 -20.02 -65.91 -3.16
C GLU A 215 -19.92 -67.00 -2.06
N ALA A 216 -19.79 -66.59 -0.80
CA ALA A 216 -19.80 -67.51 0.33
C ALA A 216 -21.13 -68.29 0.46
N GLN A 217 -22.27 -67.65 0.22
CA GLN A 217 -23.57 -68.35 0.18
C GLN A 217 -23.64 -69.36 -0.98
N VAL A 218 -23.13 -69.02 -2.16
CA VAL A 218 -23.06 -69.95 -3.30
C VAL A 218 -22.20 -71.16 -2.95
N GLU A 219 -21.05 -70.96 -2.30
CA GLU A 219 -20.16 -72.05 -1.88
C GLU A 219 -20.81 -72.94 -0.81
N SER A 220 -21.38 -72.33 0.24
CA SER A 220 -22.10 -73.05 1.29
C SER A 220 -23.27 -73.88 0.74
N LEU A 221 -24.07 -73.33 -0.17
CA LEU A 221 -25.18 -74.08 -0.79
C LEU A 221 -24.67 -75.22 -1.67
N LYS A 222 -23.53 -75.06 -2.37
CA LYS A 222 -22.90 -76.16 -3.11
C LYS A 222 -22.42 -77.27 -2.18
N GLU A 223 -21.81 -76.92 -1.04
CA GLU A 223 -21.39 -77.87 -0.03
C GLU A 223 -22.57 -78.62 0.57
N GLU A 224 -23.65 -77.93 0.94
CA GLU A 224 -24.89 -78.56 1.41
C GLU A 224 -25.46 -79.52 0.37
N LEU A 225 -25.46 -79.14 -0.90
CA LEU A 225 -25.94 -79.96 -2.01
C LEU A 225 -25.10 -81.24 -2.15
N LEU A 226 -23.77 -81.12 -2.05
CA LEU A 226 -22.87 -82.28 -2.06
C LEU A 226 -23.07 -83.19 -0.84
N CYS A 227 -23.16 -82.61 0.36
CA CYS A 227 -23.44 -83.36 1.60
C CYS A 227 -24.76 -84.11 1.51
N LEU A 228 -25.82 -83.46 1.03
CA LEU A 228 -27.13 -84.09 0.89
C LEU A 228 -27.12 -85.21 -0.15
N LYS A 229 -26.41 -85.04 -1.27
CA LYS A 229 -26.20 -86.13 -2.27
C LYS A 229 -25.50 -87.33 -1.65
N LYS A 230 -24.41 -87.08 -0.91
CA LYS A 230 -23.64 -88.13 -0.24
C LYS A 230 -24.47 -88.84 0.83
N ASN A 231 -25.18 -88.10 1.68
CA ASN A 231 -26.06 -88.67 2.69
C ASN A 231 -27.18 -89.50 2.04
N HIS A 232 -27.79 -88.98 0.97
CA HIS A 232 -28.77 -89.74 0.21
C HIS A 232 -28.20 -91.04 -0.33
N GLU A 233 -27.01 -91.00 -0.94
CA GLU A 233 -26.33 -92.20 -1.42
C GLU A 233 -26.00 -93.18 -0.28
N GLU A 234 -25.47 -92.70 0.85
CA GLU A 234 -25.13 -93.51 2.02
C GLU A 234 -26.36 -94.12 2.70
N GLU A 235 -27.44 -93.37 2.89
CA GLU A 235 -28.68 -93.88 3.49
C GLU A 235 -29.38 -94.87 2.57
N VAL A 236 -29.46 -94.56 1.27
CA VAL A 236 -29.98 -95.51 0.26
C VAL A 236 -29.12 -96.77 0.26
N ASN A 237 -27.79 -96.65 0.26
CA ASN A 237 -26.87 -97.79 0.32
C ASN A 237 -26.98 -98.54 1.65
N SER A 238 -27.14 -97.86 2.78
CA SER A 238 -27.33 -98.47 4.10
C SER A 238 -28.63 -99.24 4.18
N LEU A 239 -29.75 -98.67 3.73
CA LEU A 239 -31.04 -99.36 3.64
C LEU A 239 -30.96 -100.56 2.67
N ARG A 240 -30.23 -100.41 1.55
CA ARG A 240 -29.90 -101.51 0.62
C ARG A 240 -28.98 -102.58 1.24
N CYS A 241 -28.06 -102.21 2.13
CA CYS A 241 -27.17 -103.12 2.84
C CYS A 241 -27.86 -103.78 4.05
N GLN A 242 -28.82 -103.12 4.69
CA GLN A 242 -29.71 -103.71 5.70
C GLN A 242 -30.65 -104.74 5.08
N LEU A 243 -31.02 -104.55 3.81
CA LEU A 243 -31.59 -105.61 2.96
C LEU A 243 -30.59 -106.75 2.67
N GLY A 244 -29.29 -106.57 2.95
CA GLY A 244 -28.19 -107.46 2.54
C GLY A 244 -27.44 -108.23 3.64
N ASN A 245 -27.25 -107.73 4.87
CA ASN A 245 -26.34 -108.37 5.84
C ASN A 245 -26.75 -108.29 7.33
N ARG A 246 -26.79 -109.47 7.98
CA ARG A 246 -26.72 -109.71 9.45
C ARG A 246 -25.38 -110.43 9.76
N LEU A 247 -24.61 -110.01 10.78
CA LEU A 247 -23.88 -110.84 11.78
C LEU A 247 -22.90 -110.02 12.68
N ASN A 248 -22.89 -110.34 13.99
CA ASN A 248 -22.17 -109.78 15.17
C ASN A 248 -20.62 -109.81 15.11
N VAL A 249 -19.81 -108.95 15.78
CA VAL A 249 -19.49 -108.63 17.22
C VAL A 249 -18.51 -109.58 17.95
N GLU A 250 -17.28 -109.08 18.14
CA GLU A 250 -16.34 -109.05 19.31
C GLU A 250 -15.80 -110.28 20.12
N VAL A 251 -14.45 -110.31 20.26
CA VAL A 251 -13.61 -110.26 21.51
C VAL A 251 -12.98 -111.51 22.19
N ASP A 252 -11.67 -111.33 22.51
CA ASP A 252 -10.69 -111.84 23.52
C ASP A 252 -10.29 -113.32 23.78
N ALA A 253 -8.96 -113.58 23.84
CA ALA A 253 -8.18 -113.82 25.10
C ALA A 253 -6.87 -114.68 24.93
N ALA A 254 -5.71 -114.01 24.92
CA ALA A 254 -4.44 -114.19 25.70
C ALA A 254 -3.63 -115.56 25.73
N PRO A 255 -2.40 -115.61 26.33
CA PRO A 255 -1.05 -115.84 25.71
C PRO A 255 -0.38 -117.16 26.26
N PRO A 256 0.95 -117.47 26.23
CA PRO A 256 2.19 -116.71 25.88
C PRO A 256 3.31 -117.50 25.13
N VAL A 257 4.42 -116.81 24.75
CA VAL A 257 5.86 -117.16 24.98
C VAL A 257 6.79 -116.32 24.07
N ASP A 258 7.67 -115.56 24.74
CA ASP A 258 9.04 -115.07 24.43
C ASP A 258 9.56 -114.90 22.98
N LEU A 259 8.74 -114.34 22.09
CA LEU A 259 9.18 -113.43 21.02
C LEU A 259 8.84 -111.97 21.35
N ASN A 260 7.91 -111.81 22.30
CA ASN A 260 7.45 -110.53 22.81
C ASN A 260 8.59 -109.75 23.44
N ARG A 261 9.53 -110.35 24.19
CA ARG A 261 10.55 -109.54 24.86
C ARG A 261 11.47 -108.80 23.90
N VAL A 262 11.88 -109.42 22.79
CA VAL A 262 12.74 -108.76 21.78
C VAL A 262 11.94 -107.81 20.89
N LEU A 263 10.70 -108.18 20.54
CA LEU A 263 9.79 -107.29 19.82
C LEU A 263 9.39 -106.08 20.67
N ASP A 264 9.15 -106.26 21.97
CA ASP A 264 8.84 -105.25 22.98
C ASP A 264 10.07 -104.42 23.31
N GLU A 265 11.28 -104.99 23.29
CA GLU A 265 12.52 -104.24 23.51
C GLU A 265 12.86 -103.38 22.27
N MET A 266 12.62 -103.88 21.05
CA MET A 266 12.65 -103.04 19.83
C MET A 266 11.50 -102.03 19.82
N ARG A 267 10.28 -102.40 20.21
CA ARG A 267 9.14 -101.48 20.32
C ARG A 267 9.44 -100.38 21.30
N CYS A 268 9.91 -100.72 22.50
CA CYS A 268 10.35 -99.76 23.51
C CYS A 268 11.46 -98.87 22.97
N GLN A 269 12.47 -99.40 22.29
CA GLN A 269 13.52 -98.55 21.72
C GLN A 269 12.99 -97.57 20.66
N TYR A 270 12.09 -98.01 19.78
CA TYR A 270 11.45 -97.13 18.80
C TYR A 270 10.48 -96.14 19.45
N GLU A 271 9.68 -96.58 20.41
CA GLU A 271 8.78 -95.72 21.18
C GLU A 271 9.57 -94.67 21.96
N THR A 272 10.69 -95.02 22.60
CA THR A 272 11.52 -94.06 23.33
C THR A 272 12.20 -93.07 22.39
N LEU A 273 12.62 -93.51 21.20
CA LEU A 273 13.25 -92.63 20.21
C LEU A 273 12.25 -91.67 19.57
N VAL A 274 11.04 -92.15 19.23
CA VAL A 274 9.93 -91.31 18.75
C VAL A 274 9.50 -90.33 19.84
N GLU A 275 9.40 -90.79 21.08
CA GLU A 275 9.00 -89.99 22.23
C GLU A 275 10.04 -88.91 22.59
N ASN A 276 11.33 -89.23 22.49
CA ASN A 276 12.39 -88.24 22.66
C ASN A 276 12.40 -87.23 21.51
N ASN A 277 12.23 -87.68 20.25
CA ASN A 277 12.16 -86.77 19.11
C ASN A 277 10.95 -85.84 19.16
N ARG A 278 9.79 -86.36 19.62
CA ARG A 278 8.58 -85.57 19.88
C ARG A 278 8.82 -84.51 20.96
N ARG A 279 9.42 -84.89 22.09
CA ARG A 279 9.77 -83.94 23.17
C ARG A 279 10.77 -82.88 22.72
N GLU A 280 11.82 -83.27 22.00
CA GLU A 280 12.81 -82.32 21.48
C GLU A 280 12.18 -81.33 20.48
N ALA A 281 11.21 -81.76 19.66
CA ALA A 281 10.46 -80.89 18.78
C ALA A 281 9.55 -79.92 19.57
N GLU A 282 8.80 -80.43 20.56
CA GLU A 282 7.95 -79.63 21.44
C GLU A 282 8.74 -78.57 22.21
N ASP A 283 9.85 -78.95 22.85
CA ASP A 283 10.73 -78.03 23.58
C ASP A 283 11.31 -76.94 22.65
N TRP A 284 11.65 -77.31 21.41
CA TRP A 284 12.11 -76.35 20.40
C TRP A 284 11.00 -75.38 19.98
N PHE A 285 9.74 -75.82 19.86
CA PHE A 285 8.62 -74.94 19.58
C PHE A 285 8.27 -74.03 20.76
N ASP A 286 8.24 -74.56 21.98
CA ASP A 286 7.95 -73.78 23.18
C ASP A 286 8.97 -72.63 23.33
N THR A 287 10.26 -72.93 23.12
CA THR A 287 11.30 -71.89 23.14
C THR A 287 11.12 -70.85 22.03
N GLN A 288 10.86 -71.27 20.78
CA GLN A 288 10.67 -70.32 19.67
C GLN A 288 9.39 -69.48 19.79
N THR A 289 8.29 -70.08 20.26
CA THR A 289 7.02 -69.36 20.48
C THR A 289 7.11 -68.40 21.65
N GLU A 290 7.86 -68.74 22.71
CA GLU A 290 8.10 -67.84 23.83
C GLU A 290 9.00 -66.64 23.43
N GLU A 291 10.03 -66.88 22.61
CA GLU A 291 10.86 -65.81 22.02
C GLU A 291 10.02 -64.85 21.15
N LEU A 292 9.18 -65.38 20.23
CA LEU A 292 8.30 -64.54 19.41
C LEU A 292 7.25 -63.81 20.25
N ASN A 293 6.64 -64.47 21.24
CA ASN A 293 5.67 -63.82 22.13
C ASN A 293 6.32 -62.67 22.92
N GLN A 294 7.54 -62.84 23.40
CA GLN A 294 8.28 -61.77 24.06
C GLN A 294 8.56 -60.60 23.10
N GLN A 295 8.84 -60.89 21.82
CA GLN A 295 8.98 -59.87 20.78
C GLN A 295 7.65 -59.14 20.49
N VAL A 296 6.51 -59.85 20.46
CA VAL A 296 5.18 -59.24 20.29
C VAL A 296 4.84 -58.33 21.46
N VAL A 297 5.06 -58.77 22.70
CA VAL A 297 4.80 -57.96 23.91
C VAL A 297 5.66 -56.70 23.93
N SER A 298 6.97 -56.84 23.69
CA SER A 298 7.88 -55.68 23.64
C SER A 298 7.54 -54.70 22.51
N SER A 299 7.18 -55.21 21.32
CA SER A 299 6.70 -54.37 20.21
C SER A 299 5.40 -53.64 20.57
N SER A 300 4.47 -54.30 21.28
CA SER A 300 3.23 -53.69 21.74
C SER A 300 3.48 -52.57 22.77
N GLU A 301 4.41 -52.75 23.71
CA GLU A 301 4.80 -51.71 24.66
C GLU A 301 5.42 -50.49 23.96
N GLN A 302 6.29 -50.73 22.96
CA GLN A 302 6.86 -49.66 22.14
C GLN A 302 5.78 -48.91 21.35
N LEU A 303 4.78 -49.63 20.79
CA LEU A 303 3.66 -49.02 20.07
C LEU A 303 2.85 -48.10 20.99
N GLN A 304 2.57 -48.54 22.22
CA GLN A 304 1.88 -47.72 23.23
C GLN A 304 2.69 -46.48 23.61
N GLY A 305 4.02 -46.61 23.76
CA GLY A 305 4.92 -45.48 24.02
C GLY A 305 4.89 -44.45 22.88
N CYS A 306 5.03 -44.91 21.63
CA CYS A 306 4.98 -44.03 20.46
C CYS A 306 3.60 -43.36 20.34
N GLN A 307 2.52 -44.10 20.58
CA GLN A 307 1.16 -43.55 20.56
C GLN A 307 0.96 -42.44 21.61
N ALA A 308 1.49 -42.63 22.83
CA ALA A 308 1.45 -41.61 23.87
C ALA A 308 2.23 -40.35 23.47
N GLU A 309 3.42 -40.51 22.87
CA GLU A 309 4.25 -39.41 22.38
C GLU A 309 3.55 -38.65 21.23
N ILE A 310 2.91 -39.36 20.29
CA ILE A 310 2.09 -38.73 19.22
C ILE A 310 0.98 -37.87 19.83
N ILE A 311 0.29 -38.38 20.85
CA ILE A 311 -0.79 -37.64 21.51
C ILE A 311 -0.25 -36.39 22.20
N GLU A 312 0.89 -36.49 22.87
CA GLU A 312 1.53 -35.35 23.53
C GLU A 312 2.00 -34.30 22.51
N LEU A 313 2.67 -34.71 21.44
CA LEU A 313 3.10 -33.82 20.37
C LEU A 313 1.94 -33.14 19.65
N ARG A 314 0.84 -33.85 19.40
CA ARG A 314 -0.38 -33.22 18.85
C ARG A 314 -0.94 -32.16 19.80
N ARG A 315 -0.90 -32.39 21.11
CA ARG A 315 -1.31 -31.39 22.10
C ARG A 315 -0.38 -30.17 22.10
N THR A 316 0.94 -30.37 22.00
CA THR A 316 1.89 -29.25 21.96
C THR A 316 1.77 -28.45 20.68
N VAL A 317 1.63 -29.10 19.51
CA VAL A 317 1.36 -28.44 18.22
C VAL A 317 0.10 -27.58 18.32
N ASN A 318 -1.03 -28.14 18.76
CA ASN A 318 -2.27 -27.39 18.90
C ASN A 318 -2.14 -26.21 19.89
N ALA A 319 -1.40 -26.38 20.99
CA ALA A 319 -1.16 -25.31 21.95
C ALA A 319 -0.33 -24.16 21.34
N LEU A 320 0.71 -24.51 20.56
CA LEU A 320 1.54 -23.52 19.83
C LEU A 320 0.74 -22.80 18.74
N GLU A 321 -0.16 -23.49 18.03
CA GLU A 321 -1.05 -22.86 17.05
C GLU A 321 -2.00 -21.85 17.70
N ILE A 322 -2.58 -22.19 18.85
CA ILE A 322 -3.45 -21.27 19.60
C ILE A 322 -2.66 -20.05 20.07
N GLU A 323 -1.46 -20.26 20.61
CA GLU A 323 -0.61 -19.15 21.06
C GLU A 323 -0.17 -18.27 19.87
N LEU A 324 0.18 -18.86 18.73
CA LEU A 324 0.50 -18.12 17.50
C LEU A 324 -0.67 -17.26 17.05
N GLN A 325 -1.89 -17.80 17.05
CA GLN A 325 -3.10 -17.06 16.72
C GLN A 325 -3.36 -15.91 17.71
N ALA A 326 -3.13 -16.14 19.01
CA ALA A 326 -3.25 -15.10 20.02
C ALA A 326 -2.23 -13.97 19.78
N GLN A 327 -0.97 -14.29 19.48
CA GLN A 327 0.05 -13.29 19.18
C GLN A 327 -0.26 -12.49 17.91
N GLN A 328 -0.79 -13.14 16.86
CA GLN A 328 -1.24 -12.45 15.65
C GLN A 328 -2.38 -11.46 15.95
N SER A 329 -3.35 -11.87 16.78
CA SER A 329 -4.45 -10.98 17.18
C SER A 329 -3.96 -9.77 18.00
N MET A 330 -2.96 -9.97 18.87
CA MET A 330 -2.34 -8.90 19.65
C MET A 330 -1.56 -7.93 18.75
N ARG A 331 -0.83 -8.45 17.76
CA ARG A 331 -0.18 -7.63 16.72
C ARG A 331 -1.20 -6.75 16.01
N ASP A 332 -2.29 -7.32 15.52
CA ASP A 332 -3.34 -6.55 14.82
C ASP A 332 -3.94 -5.45 15.70
N ALA A 333 -4.16 -5.74 16.98
CA ALA A 333 -4.60 -4.74 17.94
C ALA A 333 -3.58 -3.61 18.10
N LEU A 334 -2.28 -3.93 18.23
CA LEU A 334 -1.22 -2.94 18.33
C LEU A 334 -1.08 -2.08 17.08
N GLU A 335 -1.12 -2.68 15.89
CA GLU A 335 -1.11 -1.96 14.61
C GLU A 335 -2.30 -1.01 14.50
N SER A 336 -3.50 -1.45 14.90
CA SER A 336 -4.68 -0.58 14.95
C SER A 336 -4.46 0.59 15.91
N THR A 337 -3.94 0.33 17.11
CA THR A 337 -3.66 1.41 18.08
C THR A 337 -2.58 2.37 17.59
N LEU A 338 -1.58 1.89 16.85
CA LEU A 338 -0.57 2.74 16.21
C LEU A 338 -1.23 3.69 15.23
N VAL A 339 -1.98 3.18 14.26
CA VAL A 339 -2.67 3.98 13.26
C VAL A 339 -3.65 4.97 13.90
N GLU A 340 -4.42 4.54 14.91
CA GLU A 340 -5.34 5.41 15.65
C GLU A 340 -4.61 6.52 16.41
N THR A 341 -3.48 6.22 17.06
CA THR A 341 -2.69 7.23 17.77
C THR A 341 -2.06 8.22 16.81
N GLU A 342 -1.49 7.78 15.70
CA GLU A 342 -0.95 8.65 14.65
C GLU A 342 -2.02 9.57 14.08
N ALA A 343 -3.22 9.03 13.78
CA ALA A 343 -4.34 9.83 13.29
C ALA A 343 -4.81 10.85 14.33
N ARG A 344 -4.92 10.46 15.61
CA ARG A 344 -5.31 11.35 16.70
C ARG A 344 -4.29 12.46 16.89
N TYR A 345 -3.00 12.15 16.99
CA TYR A 345 -1.95 13.16 17.13
C TYR A 345 -1.85 14.05 15.90
N GLY A 346 -1.95 13.50 14.69
CA GLY A 346 -2.01 14.28 13.45
C GLY A 346 -3.17 15.29 13.43
N SER A 347 -4.34 14.90 13.93
CA SER A 347 -5.49 15.83 14.07
C SER A 347 -5.24 16.94 15.10
N GLN A 348 -4.62 16.62 16.24
CA GLN A 348 -4.25 17.60 17.26
C GLN A 348 -3.20 18.59 16.74
N LEU A 349 -2.21 18.10 15.99
CA LEU A 349 -1.23 18.96 15.34
C LEU A 349 -1.88 19.92 14.35
N ALA A 350 -2.79 19.43 13.50
CA ALA A 350 -3.53 20.26 12.55
C ALA A 350 -4.38 21.32 13.26
N GLN A 351 -5.03 20.97 14.38
CA GLN A 351 -5.79 21.92 15.19
C GLN A 351 -4.90 23.03 15.76
N MET A 352 -3.75 22.67 16.35
CA MET A 352 -2.79 23.63 16.91
C MET A 352 -2.23 24.55 15.82
N GLN A 353 -1.90 24.01 14.65
CA GLN A 353 -1.47 24.81 13.50
C GLN A 353 -2.55 25.80 13.04
N GLY A 354 -3.82 25.39 13.08
CA GLY A 354 -4.96 26.26 12.80
C GLY A 354 -5.09 27.42 13.80
N LEU A 355 -4.89 27.15 15.09
CA LEU A 355 -4.88 28.18 16.13
C LEU A 355 -3.74 29.19 15.89
N ILE A 356 -2.52 28.70 15.64
CA ILE A 356 -1.36 29.55 15.31
C ILE A 356 -1.71 30.47 14.12
N GLY A 357 -2.21 29.91 13.01
CA GLY A 357 -2.59 30.71 11.84
C GLY A 357 -3.68 31.75 12.14
N SER A 358 -4.64 31.44 13.01
CA SER A 358 -5.68 32.40 13.42
C SER A 358 -5.11 33.56 14.23
N VAL A 359 -4.17 33.29 15.14
CA VAL A 359 -3.52 34.30 15.98
C VAL A 359 -2.56 35.15 15.14
N GLU A 360 -1.81 34.54 14.23
CA GLU A 360 -0.96 35.24 13.26
C GLU A 360 -1.78 36.19 12.38
N SER A 361 -2.97 35.76 11.93
CA SER A 361 -3.89 36.62 11.18
C SER A 361 -4.38 37.81 12.01
N GLN A 362 -4.76 37.60 13.28
CA GLN A 362 -5.16 38.69 14.17
C GLN A 362 -4.02 39.68 14.42
N LEU A 363 -2.79 39.19 14.59
CA LEU A 363 -1.60 40.04 14.71
C LEU A 363 -1.36 40.86 13.44
N ALA A 364 -1.54 40.27 12.26
CA ALA A 364 -1.40 40.98 11.00
C ALA A 364 -2.48 42.07 10.83
N GLU A 365 -3.72 41.78 11.23
CA GLU A 365 -4.82 42.75 11.20
C GLU A 365 -4.57 43.95 12.12
N ILE A 366 -4.17 43.70 13.38
CA ILE A 366 -3.84 44.77 14.33
C ILE A 366 -2.69 45.64 13.82
N ARG A 367 -1.66 45.04 13.20
CA ARG A 367 -0.55 45.79 12.59
C ARG A 367 -1.02 46.68 11.44
N ALA A 368 -1.87 46.16 10.55
CA ALA A 368 -2.43 46.93 9.45
C ALA A 368 -3.30 48.10 9.95
N ASP A 369 -4.09 47.88 11.00
CA ASP A 369 -4.88 48.93 11.63
C ASP A 369 -4.02 50.02 12.27
N LEU A 370 -2.93 49.64 12.93
CA LEU A 370 -1.97 50.60 13.49
C LEU A 370 -1.29 51.43 12.41
N GLU A 371 -0.90 50.81 11.30
CA GLU A 371 -0.32 51.51 10.14
C GLU A 371 -1.33 52.50 9.53
N ARG A 372 -2.59 52.09 9.37
CA ARG A 372 -3.66 52.97 8.87
C ARG A 372 -3.89 54.15 9.81
N GLN A 373 -4.01 53.91 11.12
CA GLN A 373 -4.16 54.98 12.11
C GLN A 373 -2.99 55.97 12.04
N ASN A 374 -1.75 55.47 11.91
CA ASN A 374 -0.57 56.32 11.79
C ASN A 374 -0.63 57.22 10.55
N GLN A 375 -1.06 56.68 9.41
CA GLN A 375 -1.28 57.47 8.19
C GLN A 375 -2.35 58.56 8.38
N GLU A 376 -3.47 58.23 9.03
CA GLU A 376 -4.54 59.18 9.35
C GLU A 376 -4.06 60.29 10.30
N TYR A 377 -3.28 59.93 11.32
CA TYR A 377 -2.64 60.90 12.21
C TYR A 377 -1.70 61.83 11.45
N GLN A 378 -0.91 61.31 10.50
CA GLN A 378 -0.02 62.13 9.70
C GLN A 378 -0.79 63.13 8.83
N VAL A 379 -1.88 62.70 8.20
CA VAL A 379 -2.76 63.60 7.43
C VAL A 379 -3.35 64.69 8.32
N LEU A 380 -3.78 64.35 9.54
CA LEU A 380 -4.29 65.33 10.50
C LEU A 380 -3.22 66.34 10.92
N LEU A 381 -1.98 65.91 11.09
CA LEU A 381 -0.85 66.81 11.36
C LEU A 381 -0.60 67.77 10.19
N ASP A 382 -0.68 67.29 8.95
CA ASP A 382 -0.52 68.12 7.75
C ASP A 382 -1.65 69.16 7.63
N VAL A 383 -2.90 68.75 7.84
CA VAL A 383 -4.06 69.67 7.85
C VAL A 383 -3.92 70.70 8.97
N ARG A 384 -3.49 70.27 10.16
CA ARG A 384 -3.22 71.18 11.28
C ARG A 384 -2.15 72.20 10.91
N ALA A 385 -1.01 71.77 10.36
CA ALA A 385 0.07 72.67 9.95
C ALA A 385 -0.42 73.69 8.91
N ARG A 386 -1.25 73.26 7.94
CA ARG A 386 -1.86 74.15 6.96
C ARG A 386 -2.81 75.15 7.60
N LEU A 387 -3.69 74.71 8.50
CA LEU A 387 -4.61 75.60 9.22
C LEU A 387 -3.84 76.59 10.11
N GLU A 388 -2.74 76.17 10.73
CA GLU A 388 -1.85 77.07 11.48
C GLU A 388 -1.22 78.13 10.57
N CYS A 389 -0.79 77.78 9.35
CA CYS A 389 -0.35 78.75 8.35
C CYS A 389 -1.48 79.71 7.96
N GLU A 390 -2.69 79.21 7.67
CA GLU A 390 -3.85 80.04 7.32
C GLU A 390 -4.19 81.00 8.47
N ILE A 391 -4.24 80.53 9.72
CA ILE A 391 -4.44 81.37 10.90
C ILE A 391 -3.36 82.44 11.02
N ASN A 392 -2.08 82.12 10.77
CA ASN A 392 -1.00 83.12 10.79
C ASN A 392 -1.17 84.16 9.69
N THR A 393 -1.62 83.77 8.49
CA THR A 393 -1.94 84.72 7.42
C THR A 393 -3.13 85.60 7.79
N TYR A 394 -4.19 85.04 8.37
CA TYR A 394 -5.36 85.80 8.82
C TYR A 394 -4.99 86.77 9.94
N ARG A 395 -4.16 86.37 10.90
CA ARG A 395 -3.62 87.26 11.95
C ARG A 395 -2.82 88.41 11.36
N GLY A 396 -1.88 88.13 10.46
CA GLY A 396 -1.08 89.19 9.81
C GLY A 396 -1.92 90.16 8.97
N LEU A 397 -3.02 89.68 8.36
CA LEU A 397 -3.97 90.55 7.66
C LEU A 397 -4.75 91.44 8.63
N LEU A 398 -5.26 90.89 9.74
CA LEU A 398 -5.93 91.66 10.79
C LEU A 398 -4.98 92.71 11.41
N ASP A 399 -3.75 92.33 11.76
CA ASP A 399 -2.72 93.27 12.24
C ASP A 399 -2.43 94.40 11.20
N SER A 400 -2.54 94.10 9.90
CA SER A 400 -2.37 95.08 8.81
C SER A 400 -3.60 95.94 8.55
N GLU A 401 -4.80 95.50 8.93
CA GLU A 401 -6.04 96.29 8.90
C GLU A 401 -6.19 97.15 10.15
N ASP A 402 -5.72 96.70 11.32
CA ASP A 402 -5.59 97.53 12.53
C ASP A 402 -4.57 98.67 12.31
N CYS A 403 -3.57 98.46 11.43
CA CYS A 403 -2.69 99.54 10.96
C CYS A 403 -3.35 100.49 9.92
N LYS A 404 -4.54 100.20 9.39
CA LYS A 404 -5.27 101.04 8.41
C LYS A 404 -6.35 101.92 9.04
N ALA A 405 -6.63 101.79 10.34
CA ALA A 405 -7.53 102.69 11.06
C ALA A 405 -6.93 104.06 11.42
N THR A 406 -5.65 104.33 11.10
CA THR A 406 -5.12 105.70 11.12
C THR A 406 -4.13 105.91 9.97
N CYS A 407 -4.61 106.36 8.81
CA CYS A 407 -3.77 107.16 7.91
C CYS A 407 -4.03 108.64 8.22
N PRO A 408 -2.96 109.44 8.35
CA PRO A 408 -2.70 110.32 7.23
C PRO A 408 -1.22 110.29 6.80
N ALA A 409 -1.01 110.18 5.49
CA ALA A 409 0.20 110.66 4.82
C ALA A 409 -0.06 112.12 4.34
N PRO A 410 0.95 112.91 3.89
CA PRO A 410 2.40 112.68 3.84
C PRO A 410 3.28 113.86 4.34
N GLY A 411 4.58 113.60 4.51
CA GLY A 411 5.62 114.60 4.21
C GLY A 411 6.53 115.06 5.37
N PRO A 412 7.77 115.50 5.08
CA PRO A 412 8.96 115.01 5.79
C PRO A 412 9.82 116.09 6.46
N ALA A 413 10.48 115.75 7.57
CA ALA A 413 11.71 116.38 8.09
C ALA A 413 12.27 115.50 9.24
N ALA A 414 13.48 114.95 9.14
CA ALA A 414 14.72 115.42 9.81
C ALA A 414 14.66 115.39 11.36
N ARG A 415 15.64 114.93 12.16
CA ARG A 415 17.03 114.48 11.98
C ARG A 415 17.55 113.98 13.36
N SER A 416 18.51 113.05 13.36
CA SER A 416 19.68 112.96 14.29
C SER A 416 19.43 112.51 15.76
N THR A 417 20.27 111.77 16.52
CA THR A 417 21.57 111.05 16.39
C THR A 417 21.92 110.37 17.73
N SER A 418 22.67 109.26 17.70
CA SER A 418 23.87 108.89 18.54
C SER A 418 23.89 107.36 18.75
N GLY A 419 24.98 106.61 18.74
CA GLY A 419 26.43 106.85 18.63
C GLY A 419 27.14 105.64 19.26
N SER A 420 28.11 105.01 18.59
CA SER A 420 29.54 104.81 18.97
C SER A 420 30.10 103.66 18.10
N MET A 421 31.36 103.54 17.64
CA MET A 421 32.62 104.22 17.91
C MET A 421 33.59 103.91 16.74
N GLY A 422 34.50 104.83 16.40
CA GLY A 422 35.56 104.58 15.43
C GLY A 422 36.29 105.86 15.00
N SER A 423 37.32 106.22 15.76
CA SER A 423 38.20 107.39 15.58
C SER A 423 39.12 107.25 14.36
N TYR A 424 39.43 108.36 13.66
CA TYR A 424 40.78 108.97 13.56
C TYR A 424 40.79 110.22 12.63
N THR A 425 41.31 111.29 13.21
CA THR A 425 41.88 112.59 12.79
C THR A 425 42.03 113.02 11.31
N ARG A 426 41.49 114.22 11.03
CA ARG A 426 41.85 115.32 10.06
C ARG A 426 43.09 115.19 9.17
N HIS A 427 42.99 115.63 7.91
CA HIS A 427 43.48 116.95 7.42
C HIS A 427 42.96 117.26 6.00
N TYR A 428 42.65 118.53 5.73
CA TYR A 428 42.24 119.06 4.43
C TYR A 428 43.45 119.30 3.53
N GLU A 429 43.38 118.91 2.25
CA GLU A 429 43.97 119.70 1.17
C GLU A 429 43.32 119.37 -0.19
N VAL A 430 43.16 120.42 -0.99
CA VAL A 430 42.47 120.47 -2.29
C VAL A 430 43.39 119.98 -3.40
N SER A 431 42.92 119.10 -4.31
CA SER A 431 43.19 119.13 -5.77
C SER A 431 42.63 117.90 -6.50
N TYR A 432 41.95 118.12 -7.62
CA TYR A 432 41.63 117.13 -8.68
C TYR A 432 42.92 116.73 -9.46
N PRO A 433 42.96 115.71 -10.36
CA PRO A 433 41.98 114.66 -10.75
C PRO A 433 42.60 113.22 -10.87
N GLN A 434 41.85 112.10 -10.73
CA GLN A 434 42.31 110.81 -11.32
C GLN A 434 41.21 109.73 -11.50
N ASN A 435 40.83 109.50 -12.75
CA ASN A 435 39.84 108.52 -13.26
C ASN A 435 40.13 107.03 -12.95
N ASP A 436 41.28 106.67 -12.38
CA ASP A 436 41.72 105.27 -12.29
C ASP A 436 41.25 104.54 -11.03
N ARG A 437 40.82 105.29 -10.00
CA ARG A 437 40.35 104.69 -8.74
C ARG A 437 38.94 104.13 -8.85
N GLU A 438 38.05 104.83 -9.55
CA GLU A 438 36.66 104.40 -9.76
C GLU A 438 36.56 103.22 -10.73
N THR A 439 37.44 103.17 -11.74
CA THR A 439 37.52 102.02 -12.67
C THR A 439 38.03 100.76 -11.96
N LEU A 440 39.06 100.88 -11.11
CA LEU A 440 39.54 99.77 -10.30
C LEU A 440 38.51 99.31 -9.27
N GLN A 441 37.73 100.22 -8.69
CA GLN A 441 36.68 99.87 -7.75
C GLN A 441 35.53 99.14 -8.45
N PHE A 442 35.11 99.59 -9.63
CA PHE A 442 34.12 98.89 -10.46
C PHE A 442 34.61 97.49 -10.91
N LEU A 443 35.89 97.35 -11.27
CA LEU A 443 36.48 96.05 -11.58
C LEU A 443 36.55 95.12 -10.36
N ASN A 444 36.84 95.66 -9.17
CA ASN A 444 36.85 94.89 -7.93
C ASN A 444 35.45 94.46 -7.52
N ASP A 445 34.45 95.33 -7.63
CA ASP A 445 33.04 95.01 -7.37
C ASP A 445 32.53 93.94 -8.35
N ARG A 446 32.97 94.02 -9.62
CA ARG A 446 32.66 93.02 -10.64
C ARG A 446 33.37 91.68 -10.34
N LEU A 447 34.62 91.68 -9.89
CA LEU A 447 35.31 90.47 -9.45
C LEU A 447 34.67 89.85 -8.21
N ALA A 448 34.20 90.65 -7.26
CA ALA A 448 33.44 90.17 -6.11
C ALA A 448 32.15 89.47 -6.55
N SER A 449 31.42 90.05 -7.52
CA SER A 449 30.22 89.42 -8.08
C SER A 449 30.49 88.09 -8.79
N TYR A 450 31.64 87.95 -9.46
CA TYR A 450 32.05 86.67 -10.05
C TYR A 450 32.45 85.65 -9.00
N LEU A 451 33.17 86.05 -7.95
CA LEU A 451 33.55 85.17 -6.85
C LEU A 451 32.32 84.65 -6.10
N ASP A 452 31.30 85.48 -5.90
CA ASP A 452 30.05 85.04 -5.27
C ASP A 452 29.24 84.11 -6.20
N ARG A 453 29.30 84.32 -7.51
CA ARG A 453 28.68 83.40 -8.48
C ARG A 453 29.39 82.05 -8.53
N VAL A 454 30.72 82.02 -8.45
CA VAL A 454 31.50 80.77 -8.39
C VAL A 454 31.16 79.99 -7.13
N ARG A 455 31.11 80.65 -5.96
CA ARG A 455 30.70 80.02 -4.70
C ARG A 455 29.26 79.50 -4.72
N GLN A 456 28.38 80.13 -5.50
CA GLN A 456 27.03 79.64 -5.70
C GLN A 456 27.00 78.38 -6.58
N LEU A 457 27.76 78.37 -7.68
CA LEU A 457 27.87 77.21 -8.55
C LEU A 457 28.53 76.01 -7.87
N GLU A 458 29.52 76.25 -6.99
CA GLU A 458 30.14 75.21 -6.17
C GLU A 458 29.11 74.54 -5.25
N ARG A 459 28.25 75.33 -4.58
CA ARG A 459 27.16 74.80 -3.75
C ARG A 459 26.11 74.03 -4.56
N GLU A 460 25.76 74.51 -5.74
CA GLU A 460 24.82 73.83 -6.65
C GLU A 460 25.41 72.50 -7.15
N ASN A 461 26.71 72.45 -7.45
CA ASN A 461 27.41 71.22 -7.83
C ASN A 461 27.50 70.20 -6.69
N GLU A 462 27.81 70.63 -5.47
CA GLU A 462 27.80 69.76 -4.29
C GLU A 462 26.41 69.17 -4.02
N GLU A 463 25.34 69.92 -4.30
CA GLU A 463 23.97 69.42 -4.19
C GLU A 463 23.62 68.39 -5.27
N VAL A 464 24.07 68.60 -6.52
CA VAL A 464 23.91 67.62 -7.62
C VAL A 464 24.69 66.34 -7.34
N GLU A 465 25.92 66.44 -6.83
CA GLU A 465 26.71 65.28 -6.42
C GLU A 465 26.03 64.48 -5.31
N ARG A 466 25.43 65.17 -4.33
CA ARG A 466 24.66 64.54 -3.26
C ARG A 466 23.43 63.79 -3.81
N ARG A 467 22.68 64.41 -4.74
CA ARG A 467 21.54 63.78 -5.41
C ARG A 467 21.94 62.56 -6.25
N LEU A 468 23.10 62.60 -6.91
CA LEU A 468 23.65 61.46 -7.64
C LEU A 468 24.08 60.33 -6.69
N GLN A 469 24.68 60.64 -5.54
CA GLN A 469 25.02 59.65 -4.53
C GLN A 469 23.78 59.01 -3.90
N GLU A 470 22.74 59.79 -3.61
CA GLU A 470 21.44 59.28 -3.12
C GLU A 470 20.76 58.38 -4.15
N ALA A 471 20.77 58.75 -5.44
CA ALA A 471 20.22 57.94 -6.52
C ALA A 471 20.98 56.62 -6.73
N ASN A 472 22.28 56.57 -6.41
CA ASN A 472 23.11 55.38 -6.54
C ASN A 472 23.05 54.46 -5.30
N GLN A 473 22.59 54.98 -4.15
CA GLN A 473 22.41 54.22 -2.91
C GLN A 473 21.01 53.62 -2.75
N GLN A 474 20.03 54.03 -3.56
CA GLN A 474 18.73 53.36 -3.63
C GLN A 474 18.87 51.95 -4.23
N PRO A 475 18.56 50.88 -3.47
CA PRO A 475 18.59 49.53 -4.01
C PRO A 475 17.63 49.41 -5.19
N GLN A 476 18.02 48.70 -6.25
CA GLN A 476 17.19 48.36 -7.42
C GLN A 476 15.99 47.43 -7.08
N ALA A 477 15.25 47.69 -5.99
CA ALA A 477 14.15 46.86 -5.52
C ALA A 477 12.92 46.89 -6.45
N GLY A 478 12.78 47.90 -7.30
CA GLY A 478 11.60 48.07 -8.16
C GLY A 478 11.58 47.27 -9.46
N LYS A 479 12.71 46.73 -9.93
CA LYS A 479 12.79 46.02 -11.24
C LYS A 479 12.86 44.50 -11.15
N SER A 480 12.99 43.93 -9.94
CA SER A 480 13.14 42.49 -9.70
C SER A 480 11.80 41.72 -9.68
N ASN A 481 10.70 42.36 -9.27
CA ASN A 481 9.42 41.67 -9.01
C ASN A 481 8.80 41.02 -10.26
N GLY A 482 8.99 41.61 -11.45
CA GLY A 482 8.45 41.05 -12.69
C GLY A 482 9.10 39.70 -13.04
N TYR A 483 10.44 39.63 -13.04
CA TYR A 483 11.18 38.41 -13.39
C TYR A 483 11.01 37.30 -12.35
N GLN A 484 10.95 37.63 -11.07
CA GLN A 484 10.72 36.66 -9.99
C GLN A 484 9.39 35.90 -10.18
N SER A 485 8.35 36.57 -10.69
CA SER A 485 7.05 35.92 -10.95
C SER A 485 7.14 34.86 -12.05
N TYR A 486 7.89 35.10 -13.13
CA TYR A 486 8.08 34.15 -14.23
C TYR A 486 8.98 32.98 -13.83
N PHE A 487 10.07 33.24 -13.11
CA PHE A 487 10.93 32.18 -12.56
C PHE A 487 10.14 31.26 -11.63
N ARG A 488 9.31 31.83 -10.76
CA ARG A 488 8.42 31.06 -9.89
C ARG A 488 7.45 30.17 -10.66
N VAL A 489 6.81 30.67 -11.73
CA VAL A 489 5.90 29.86 -12.55
C VAL A 489 6.63 28.70 -13.25
N ILE A 490 7.84 28.94 -13.75
CA ILE A 490 8.67 27.90 -14.37
C ILE A 490 9.07 26.83 -13.35
N GLU A 491 9.50 27.23 -12.15
CA GLU A 491 9.82 26.31 -11.05
C GLU A 491 8.60 25.49 -10.63
N GLU A 492 7.43 26.12 -10.48
CA GLU A 492 6.18 25.44 -10.15
C GLU A 492 5.78 24.41 -11.24
N LEU A 493 5.96 24.74 -12.53
CA LEU A 493 5.71 23.81 -13.64
C LEU A 493 6.71 22.65 -13.64
N GLN A 494 7.99 22.91 -13.37
CA GLN A 494 9.02 21.88 -13.27
C GLN A 494 8.74 20.92 -12.10
N GLN A 495 8.37 21.44 -10.93
CA GLN A 495 7.98 20.64 -9.77
C GLN A 495 6.74 19.78 -10.08
N LYS A 496 5.71 20.35 -10.72
CA LYS A 496 4.52 19.59 -11.15
C LYS A 496 4.87 18.45 -12.10
N ILE A 497 5.80 18.67 -13.04
CA ILE A 497 6.25 17.62 -13.97
C ILE A 497 7.01 16.52 -13.21
N LEU A 498 7.86 16.87 -12.25
CA LEU A 498 8.58 15.88 -11.43
C LEU A 498 7.62 15.03 -10.58
N LEU A 499 6.66 15.67 -9.92
CA LEU A 499 5.63 14.97 -9.15
C LEU A 499 4.80 14.05 -10.04
N THR A 500 4.33 14.56 -11.17
CA THR A 500 3.55 13.76 -12.13
C THR A 500 4.37 12.55 -12.59
N LYS A 501 5.65 12.74 -12.94
CA LYS A 501 6.54 11.63 -13.33
C LYS A 501 6.71 10.58 -12.22
N ALA A 502 6.86 11.00 -10.96
CA ALA A 502 6.94 10.07 -9.84
C ALA A 502 5.63 9.29 -9.65
N ASP A 503 4.49 9.93 -9.88
CA ASP A 503 3.20 9.26 -9.86
C ASP A 503 3.03 8.29 -11.03
N ASN A 504 3.49 8.63 -12.25
CA ASN A 504 3.55 7.69 -13.38
C ASN A 504 4.37 6.43 -13.03
N THR A 505 5.53 6.59 -12.38
CA THR A 505 6.36 5.41 -12.00
C THR A 505 5.69 4.57 -10.94
N ARG A 506 5.00 5.18 -9.96
CA ARG A 506 4.20 4.44 -8.96
C ARG A 506 3.06 3.68 -9.64
N MET A 507 2.36 4.32 -10.57
CA MET A 507 1.27 3.68 -11.31
C MET A 507 1.74 2.50 -12.15
N LEU A 508 2.91 2.59 -12.81
CA LEU A 508 3.49 1.44 -13.52
C LEU A 508 3.72 0.24 -12.59
N VAL A 509 4.26 0.47 -11.39
CA VAL A 509 4.42 -0.61 -10.39
C VAL A 509 3.06 -1.20 -9.99
N HIS A 510 2.02 -0.38 -9.83
CA HIS A 510 0.66 -0.88 -9.57
C HIS A 510 0.10 -1.72 -10.73
N ILE A 511 0.37 -1.34 -11.99
CA ILE A 511 -0.01 -2.14 -13.16
C ILE A 511 0.68 -3.50 -13.11
N ASP A 512 1.99 -3.52 -12.87
CA ASP A 512 2.76 -4.76 -12.87
C ASP A 512 2.34 -5.68 -11.72
N ASN A 513 2.13 -5.14 -10.52
CA ASN A 513 1.59 -5.92 -9.39
C ASN A 513 0.20 -6.49 -9.69
N ALA A 514 -0.70 -5.71 -10.32
CA ALA A 514 -2.03 -6.19 -10.70
C ALA A 514 -1.99 -7.26 -11.79
N LYS A 515 -1.08 -7.13 -12.77
CA LYS A 515 -0.86 -8.14 -13.80
C LYS A 515 -0.30 -9.44 -13.23
N LEU A 516 0.68 -9.35 -12.32
CA LEU A 516 1.22 -10.52 -11.62
C LEU A 516 0.11 -11.24 -10.84
N ALA A 517 -0.73 -10.51 -10.12
CA ALA A 517 -1.88 -11.10 -9.45
C ALA A 517 -2.85 -11.79 -10.43
N ALA A 518 -3.09 -11.19 -11.60
CA ALA A 518 -3.95 -11.80 -12.63
C ALA A 518 -3.35 -13.07 -13.23
N ASP A 519 -2.02 -13.10 -13.45
CA ASP A 519 -1.30 -14.27 -13.95
C ASP A 519 -1.23 -15.37 -12.89
N ASP A 520 -1.04 -15.03 -11.61
CA ASP A 520 -1.10 -15.96 -10.49
C ASP A 520 -2.47 -16.63 -10.37
N PHE A 521 -3.57 -15.86 -10.45
CA PHE A 521 -4.91 -16.46 -10.45
C PHE A 521 -5.19 -17.26 -11.72
N ARG A 522 -4.65 -16.85 -12.87
CA ARG A 522 -4.78 -17.63 -14.12
C ARG A 522 -4.09 -18.99 -14.00
N THR A 523 -2.89 -19.04 -13.45
CA THR A 523 -2.16 -20.31 -13.26
C THR A 523 -2.87 -21.21 -12.26
N LYS A 524 -3.34 -20.67 -11.13
CA LYS A 524 -4.18 -21.40 -10.17
C LYS A 524 -5.48 -21.92 -10.79
N TYR A 525 -6.17 -21.10 -11.58
CA TYR A 525 -7.36 -21.52 -12.31
C TYR A 525 -7.05 -22.68 -13.26
N GLN A 526 -5.96 -22.60 -14.02
CA GLN A 526 -5.54 -23.68 -14.93
C GLN A 526 -5.18 -24.96 -14.19
N SER A 527 -4.50 -24.88 -13.04
CA SER A 527 -4.18 -26.06 -12.24
C SER A 527 -5.44 -26.72 -11.69
N GLU A 528 -6.37 -25.95 -11.11
CA GLU A 528 -7.64 -26.50 -10.61
C GLU A 528 -8.47 -27.12 -11.74
N LEU A 529 -8.52 -26.49 -12.91
CA LEU A 529 -9.20 -27.04 -14.08
C LEU A 529 -8.62 -28.41 -14.49
N SER A 530 -7.29 -28.54 -14.48
CA SER A 530 -6.61 -29.81 -14.78
C SER A 530 -6.88 -30.88 -13.72
N LEU A 531 -6.87 -30.51 -12.43
CA LEU A 531 -7.17 -31.41 -11.34
C LEU A 531 -8.61 -31.90 -11.42
N ARG A 532 -9.56 -31.00 -11.70
CA ARG A 532 -10.96 -31.37 -11.89
C ARG A 532 -11.14 -32.37 -13.03
N GLN A 533 -10.44 -32.21 -14.16
CA GLN A 533 -10.50 -33.18 -15.26
C GLN A 533 -10.03 -34.58 -14.83
N VAL A 534 -8.98 -34.67 -14.00
CA VAL A 534 -8.50 -35.95 -13.44
C VAL A 534 -9.56 -36.57 -12.53
N VAL A 535 -10.11 -35.79 -11.60
CA VAL A 535 -11.16 -36.25 -10.67
C VAL A 535 -12.42 -36.68 -11.44
N GLU A 536 -12.81 -35.95 -12.49
CA GLU A 536 -13.91 -36.36 -13.37
C GLU A 536 -13.60 -37.70 -14.06
N TRP A 537 -12.38 -37.94 -14.52
CA TRP A 537 -11.98 -39.23 -15.10
C TRP A 537 -12.07 -40.38 -14.09
N ASP A 538 -11.62 -40.15 -12.85
CA ASP A 538 -11.73 -41.12 -11.76
C ASP A 538 -13.19 -41.45 -11.42
N ILE A 539 -14.10 -40.47 -11.42
CA ILE A 539 -15.55 -40.72 -11.27
C ILE A 539 -16.04 -41.65 -12.37
N HIS A 540 -15.68 -41.40 -13.63
CA HIS A 540 -16.13 -42.24 -14.74
C HIS A 540 -15.60 -43.67 -14.59
N GLY A 541 -14.34 -43.83 -14.16
CA GLY A 541 -13.74 -45.12 -13.86
C GLY A 541 -14.48 -45.87 -12.76
N LEU A 542 -14.75 -45.21 -11.62
CA LEU A 542 -15.47 -45.79 -10.50
C LEU A 542 -16.91 -46.17 -10.86
N ARG A 543 -17.62 -45.34 -11.63
CA ARG A 543 -18.98 -45.67 -12.11
C ARG A 543 -18.99 -46.94 -12.94
N ARG A 544 -18.01 -47.12 -13.83
CA ARG A 544 -17.91 -48.36 -14.62
C ARG A 544 -17.69 -49.59 -13.73
N ILE A 545 -16.78 -49.51 -12.77
CA ILE A 545 -16.52 -50.63 -11.83
C ILE A 545 -17.77 -50.93 -11.00
N LEU A 546 -18.49 -49.88 -10.56
CA LEU A 546 -19.73 -50.00 -9.84
C LEU A 546 -20.78 -50.76 -10.66
N ASP A 547 -20.97 -50.36 -11.92
CA ASP A 547 -21.90 -51.03 -12.85
C ASP A 547 -21.51 -52.51 -13.03
N ASP A 548 -20.22 -52.81 -13.22
CA ASP A 548 -19.72 -54.19 -13.34
C ASP A 548 -19.98 -55.03 -12.06
N LEU A 549 -19.74 -54.47 -10.87
CA LEU A 549 -20.03 -55.15 -9.60
C LEU A 549 -21.53 -55.34 -9.37
N THR A 550 -22.37 -54.37 -9.72
CA THR A 550 -23.83 -54.53 -9.59
C THR A 550 -24.34 -55.66 -10.49
N LEU A 551 -23.82 -55.79 -11.70
CA LEU A 551 -24.16 -56.89 -12.60
C LEU A 551 -23.67 -58.23 -12.05
N CYS A 552 -22.44 -58.29 -11.53
CA CYS A 552 -21.88 -59.48 -10.91
C CYS A 552 -22.69 -59.94 -9.69
N LYS A 553 -23.08 -59.01 -8.82
CA LYS A 553 -23.97 -59.24 -7.67
C LYS A 553 -25.29 -59.87 -8.12
N ALA A 554 -25.97 -59.28 -9.10
CA ALA A 554 -27.23 -59.83 -9.63
C ALA A 554 -27.07 -61.26 -10.20
N GLY A 555 -25.92 -61.55 -10.84
CA GLY A 555 -25.58 -62.88 -11.31
C GLY A 555 -25.41 -63.90 -10.17
N LEU A 556 -24.75 -63.53 -9.08
CA LEU A 556 -24.59 -64.38 -7.90
C LEU A 556 -25.93 -64.60 -7.17
N GLU A 557 -26.74 -63.55 -7.00
CA GLU A 557 -28.09 -63.68 -6.43
C GLU A 557 -28.92 -64.71 -7.22
N ALA A 558 -28.87 -64.68 -8.55
CA ALA A 558 -29.54 -65.67 -9.39
C ALA A 558 -28.98 -67.10 -9.20
N GLN A 559 -27.66 -67.26 -9.03
CA GLN A 559 -27.05 -68.56 -8.74
C GLN A 559 -27.47 -69.10 -7.36
N VAL A 560 -27.52 -68.24 -6.34
CA VAL A 560 -27.98 -68.59 -4.99
C VAL A 560 -29.41 -69.14 -5.06
N GLU A 561 -30.32 -68.45 -5.75
CA GLU A 561 -31.71 -68.91 -5.89
C GLU A 561 -31.81 -70.23 -6.67
N SER A 562 -31.05 -70.39 -7.76
CA SER A 562 -30.99 -71.65 -8.52
C SER A 562 -30.51 -72.83 -7.66
N LEU A 563 -29.46 -72.64 -6.85
CA LEU A 563 -28.94 -73.71 -5.98
C LEU A 563 -29.92 -74.06 -4.85
N LYS A 564 -30.64 -73.08 -4.30
CA LYS A 564 -31.70 -73.33 -3.33
C LYS A 564 -32.83 -74.17 -3.93
N GLU A 565 -33.24 -73.88 -5.16
CA GLU A 565 -34.24 -74.68 -5.87
C GLU A 565 -33.76 -76.12 -6.11
N GLU A 566 -32.51 -76.30 -6.54
CA GLU A 566 -31.91 -77.63 -6.71
C GLU A 566 -31.86 -78.42 -5.39
N LEU A 567 -31.40 -77.81 -4.30
CA LEU A 567 -31.37 -78.42 -2.97
C LEU A 567 -32.75 -78.87 -2.50
N LEU A 568 -33.78 -78.04 -2.70
CA LEU A 568 -35.16 -78.38 -2.38
C LEU A 568 -35.65 -79.59 -3.19
N SER A 569 -35.33 -79.62 -4.50
CA SER A 569 -35.70 -80.74 -5.35
C SER A 569 -35.03 -82.06 -4.92
N LEU A 570 -33.75 -82.00 -4.52
CA LEU A 570 -32.98 -83.16 -4.10
C LEU A 570 -33.44 -83.70 -2.74
N LYS A 571 -33.73 -82.81 -1.77
CA LYS A 571 -34.33 -83.20 -0.48
C LYS A 571 -35.61 -83.99 -0.67
N LYS A 572 -36.49 -83.50 -1.54
CA LYS A 572 -37.75 -84.17 -1.86
C LYS A 572 -37.53 -85.55 -2.48
N SER A 573 -36.62 -85.67 -3.45
CA SER A 573 -36.28 -86.96 -4.06
C SER A 573 -35.70 -87.95 -3.04
N HIS A 574 -34.84 -87.47 -2.13
CA HIS A 574 -34.26 -88.29 -1.08
C HIS A 574 -35.32 -88.85 -0.12
N GLU A 575 -36.23 -88.01 0.36
CA GLU A 575 -37.34 -88.40 1.24
C GLU A 575 -38.24 -89.46 0.58
N GLU A 576 -38.55 -89.29 -0.71
CA GLU A 576 -39.38 -90.23 -1.48
C GLU A 576 -38.71 -91.61 -1.62
N GLU A 577 -37.43 -91.67 -1.97
CA GLU A 577 -36.69 -92.94 -2.13
C GLU A 577 -36.45 -93.66 -0.79
N VAL A 578 -36.06 -92.92 0.25
CA VAL A 578 -35.86 -93.49 1.60
C VAL A 578 -37.16 -94.10 2.11
N ALA A 579 -38.29 -93.41 1.96
CA ALA A 579 -39.61 -93.94 2.33
C ALA A 579 -39.95 -95.22 1.55
N GLN A 580 -39.61 -95.26 0.26
CA GLN A 580 -39.82 -96.44 -0.57
C GLN A 580 -38.99 -97.65 -0.09
N LEU A 581 -37.71 -97.46 0.24
CA LEU A 581 -36.82 -98.53 0.72
C LEU A 581 -37.18 -99.00 2.14
N GLN A 582 -37.55 -98.08 3.04
CA GLN A 582 -38.05 -98.43 4.37
C GLN A 582 -39.33 -99.26 4.32
N SER A 583 -40.22 -99.00 3.34
CA SER A 583 -41.39 -99.84 3.09
C SER A 583 -41.03 -101.25 2.62
N GLN A 584 -39.92 -101.42 1.89
CA GLN A 584 -39.44 -102.73 1.44
C GLN A 584 -38.78 -103.54 2.57
N LEU A 585 -38.23 -102.87 3.59
CA LEU A 585 -37.64 -103.48 4.79
C LEU A 585 -38.68 -104.16 5.72
N GLY A 586 -39.98 -103.84 5.56
CA GLY A 586 -41.08 -104.30 6.41
C GLY A 586 -41.50 -105.75 6.25
N ASP A 587 -41.06 -106.45 5.20
CA ASP A 587 -41.44 -107.84 4.93
C ASP A 587 -40.23 -108.68 4.47
N ARG A 588 -39.70 -109.54 5.37
CA ARG A 588 -39.30 -110.96 5.16
C ARG A 588 -38.27 -111.45 6.19
N LEU A 589 -38.60 -112.55 6.88
CA LEU A 589 -37.71 -113.39 7.70
C LEU A 589 -37.24 -114.61 6.90
N ASN A 590 -35.94 -114.96 6.94
CA ASN A 590 -35.41 -116.28 7.33
C ASN A 590 -33.89 -116.44 7.08
N ILE A 591 -33.32 -117.38 7.84
CA ILE A 591 -31.91 -117.75 8.11
C ILE A 591 -31.35 -118.69 7.04
N GLU A 592 -30.03 -118.64 6.75
CA GLU A 592 -29.12 -119.83 6.64
C GLU A 592 -27.64 -119.48 6.39
N VAL A 593 -26.76 -120.44 6.73
CA VAL A 593 -25.32 -120.35 7.07
C VAL A 593 -24.43 -120.92 5.95
N ALA A 594 -23.24 -120.34 5.68
CA ALA A 594 -22.07 -121.09 5.19
C ALA A 594 -20.74 -120.33 5.37
N ALA A 595 -19.68 -121.07 5.71
CA ALA A 595 -18.34 -120.63 6.10
C ALA A 595 -17.41 -120.28 4.92
N ALA A 596 -16.42 -119.42 5.16
CA ALA A 596 -15.39 -118.97 4.19
C ALA A 596 -13.95 -119.16 4.73
N PRO A 597 -12.93 -119.27 3.86
CA PRO A 597 -11.60 -119.85 4.15
C PRO A 597 -10.56 -118.83 4.70
N PRO A 598 -9.41 -119.29 5.24
CA PRO A 598 -8.52 -118.46 6.06
C PRO A 598 -7.60 -117.52 5.25
N VAL A 599 -7.36 -116.34 5.83
CA VAL A 599 -6.58 -115.21 5.32
C VAL A 599 -5.09 -115.36 5.64
N ASP A 600 -4.23 -114.96 4.70
CA ASP A 600 -2.77 -114.96 4.81
C ASP A 600 -2.27 -113.85 5.75
N LEU A 601 -1.84 -114.25 6.95
CA LEU A 601 -1.45 -113.40 8.09
C LEU A 601 -0.28 -112.45 7.78
N THR A 602 0.56 -112.82 6.82
CA THR A 602 1.75 -112.04 6.42
C THR A 602 1.34 -110.71 5.79
N ARG A 603 0.34 -110.76 4.90
CA ARG A 603 -0.25 -109.57 4.25
C ARG A 603 -0.97 -108.68 5.25
N VAL A 604 -1.61 -109.26 6.26
CA VAL A 604 -2.35 -108.51 7.30
C VAL A 604 -1.39 -107.77 8.22
N LEU A 605 -0.25 -108.37 8.57
CA LEU A 605 0.77 -107.70 9.39
C LEU A 605 1.51 -106.59 8.62
N GLU A 606 1.80 -106.79 7.34
CA GLU A 606 2.35 -105.74 6.47
C GLU A 606 1.34 -104.61 6.23
N GLU A 607 0.07 -104.94 6.02
CA GLU A 607 -1.02 -103.96 5.91
C GLU A 607 -1.20 -103.18 7.21
N MET A 608 -1.22 -103.83 8.37
CA MET A 608 -1.32 -103.15 9.67
C MET A 608 -0.10 -102.28 9.94
N ARG A 609 1.11 -102.74 9.62
CA ARG A 609 2.33 -101.93 9.74
C ARG A 609 2.28 -100.71 8.83
N HIS A 610 1.82 -100.87 7.59
CA HIS A 610 1.64 -99.76 6.66
C HIS A 610 0.56 -98.79 7.12
N GLN A 611 -0.54 -99.28 7.71
CA GLN A 611 -1.60 -98.45 8.27
C GLN A 611 -1.10 -97.65 9.49
N TYR A 612 -0.32 -98.26 10.38
CA TYR A 612 0.27 -97.54 11.51
C TYR A 612 1.34 -96.53 11.06
N GLU A 613 2.22 -96.88 10.13
CA GLU A 613 3.17 -95.93 9.55
C GLU A 613 2.45 -94.79 8.81
N ALA A 614 1.36 -95.08 8.09
CA ALA A 614 0.56 -94.06 7.42
C ALA A 614 -0.10 -93.11 8.42
N VAL A 615 -0.69 -93.62 9.50
CA VAL A 615 -1.34 -92.80 10.56
C VAL A 615 -0.32 -91.95 11.32
N VAL A 616 0.87 -92.49 11.63
CA VAL A 616 1.96 -91.72 12.27
C VAL A 616 2.45 -90.63 11.33
N GLU A 617 2.61 -90.92 10.05
CA GLU A 617 3.03 -89.95 9.05
C GLU A 617 1.99 -88.88 8.76
N THR A 618 0.69 -89.20 8.79
CA THR A 618 -0.36 -88.17 8.71
C THR A 618 -0.35 -87.30 9.96
N ASN A 619 -0.32 -87.89 11.16
CA ASN A 619 -0.29 -87.13 12.40
C ASN A 619 0.95 -86.22 12.51
N ARG A 620 2.12 -86.70 12.06
CA ARG A 620 3.35 -85.90 12.01
C ARG A 620 3.21 -84.72 11.04
N ARG A 621 2.68 -84.95 9.84
CA ARG A 621 2.45 -83.88 8.85
C ARG A 621 1.42 -82.88 9.32
N ASP A 622 0.33 -83.34 9.93
CA ASP A 622 -0.74 -82.48 10.44
C ASP A 622 -0.23 -81.61 11.60
N ALA A 623 0.59 -82.19 12.49
CA ALA A 623 1.26 -81.44 13.55
C ALA A 623 2.28 -80.43 12.98
N GLU A 624 3.16 -80.84 12.06
CA GLU A 624 4.12 -79.94 11.40
C GLU A 624 3.44 -78.80 10.65
N GLN A 625 2.34 -79.08 9.95
CA GLN A 625 1.54 -78.06 9.25
C GLN A 625 0.89 -77.10 10.24
N TRP A 626 0.30 -77.63 11.32
CA TRP A 626 -0.30 -76.82 12.38
C TRP A 626 0.75 -75.89 13.01
N PHE A 627 1.91 -76.43 13.39
CA PHE A 627 3.02 -75.65 13.95
C PHE A 627 3.58 -74.62 12.95
N SER A 628 3.75 -75.00 11.69
CA SER A 628 4.21 -74.08 10.64
C SER A 628 3.22 -72.93 10.46
N THR A 629 1.92 -73.21 10.46
CA THR A 629 0.89 -72.19 10.30
C THR A 629 0.88 -71.23 11.50
N GLN A 630 0.99 -71.75 12.73
CA GLN A 630 1.03 -70.91 13.93
C GLN A 630 2.29 -70.03 14.00
N MET A 631 3.46 -70.55 13.60
CA MET A 631 4.69 -69.76 13.54
C MET A 631 4.65 -68.71 12.43
N GLU A 632 4.01 -69.00 11.29
CA GLU A 632 3.77 -68.03 10.22
C GLU A 632 2.84 -66.90 10.70
N GLU A 633 1.75 -67.24 11.40
CA GLU A 633 0.81 -66.26 11.99
C GLU A 633 1.50 -65.33 13.01
N LEU A 634 2.27 -65.86 13.95
CA LEU A 634 3.03 -65.07 14.93
C LEU A 634 4.09 -64.19 14.24
N ASN A 635 4.82 -64.71 13.25
CA ASN A 635 5.78 -63.91 12.47
C ASN A 635 5.09 -62.79 11.69
N GLN A 636 3.92 -63.06 11.11
CA GLN A 636 3.13 -62.04 10.43
C GLN A 636 2.65 -60.96 11.40
N GLN A 637 2.29 -61.34 12.63
CA GLN A 637 1.92 -60.39 13.69
C GLN A 637 3.11 -59.51 14.13
N VAL A 638 4.32 -60.08 14.26
CA VAL A 638 5.54 -59.31 14.54
C VAL A 638 5.87 -58.35 13.39
N ALA A 639 5.77 -58.82 12.14
CA ALA A 639 6.05 -58.00 10.96
C ALA A 639 5.06 -56.81 10.83
N THR A 640 3.77 -57.06 11.07
CA THR A 640 2.76 -55.99 11.05
C THR A 640 2.95 -55.00 12.20
N SER A 641 3.28 -55.46 13.41
CA SER A 641 3.58 -54.59 14.56
C SER A 641 4.84 -53.74 14.31
N SER A 642 5.87 -54.31 13.67
CA SER A 642 7.08 -53.58 13.27
C SER A 642 6.79 -52.50 12.22
N ALA A 643 5.96 -52.79 11.21
CA ALA A 643 5.54 -51.81 10.22
C ALA A 643 4.72 -50.67 10.85
N GLN A 644 3.84 -50.98 11.81
CA GLN A 644 3.10 -49.95 12.56
C GLN A 644 4.03 -49.06 13.40
N LEU A 645 5.06 -49.63 14.02
CA LEU A 645 6.08 -48.86 14.76
C LEU A 645 6.80 -47.86 13.85
N GLN A 646 7.19 -48.28 12.65
CA GLN A 646 7.83 -47.39 11.68
C GLN A 646 6.90 -46.23 11.31
N ASN A 647 5.62 -46.52 11.03
CA ASN A 647 4.65 -45.47 10.74
C ASN A 647 4.47 -44.48 11.91
N TYR A 648 4.37 -44.97 13.15
CA TYR A 648 4.29 -44.08 14.32
C TYR A 648 5.57 -43.26 14.54
N GLN A 649 6.74 -43.82 14.26
CA GLN A 649 7.99 -43.08 14.34
C GLN A 649 8.06 -41.95 13.29
N GLU A 650 7.58 -42.19 12.07
CA GLU A 650 7.45 -41.16 11.04
C GLU A 650 6.48 -40.06 11.48
N ASP A 651 5.30 -40.42 12.00
CA ASP A 651 4.32 -39.47 12.56
C ASP A 651 4.94 -38.60 13.67
N ILE A 652 5.71 -39.20 14.59
CA ILE A 652 6.41 -38.49 15.67
C ILE A 652 7.42 -37.49 15.09
N ILE A 653 8.20 -37.89 14.08
CA ILE A 653 9.19 -37.02 13.43
C ILE A 653 8.49 -35.83 12.79
N ASP A 654 7.39 -36.05 12.08
CA ASP A 654 6.66 -35.00 11.38
C ASP A 654 5.94 -34.06 12.36
N LEU A 655 5.36 -34.58 13.44
CA LEU A 655 4.78 -33.75 14.50
C LEU A 655 5.84 -32.92 15.22
N LYS A 656 7.03 -33.48 15.51
CA LYS A 656 8.15 -32.72 16.08
C LYS A 656 8.63 -31.61 15.15
N ARG A 657 8.70 -31.88 13.84
CA ARG A 657 9.04 -30.86 12.82
C ARG A 657 7.99 -29.75 12.79
N SER A 658 6.70 -30.11 12.80
CA SER A 658 5.60 -29.15 12.84
C SER A 658 5.66 -28.27 14.09
N ALA A 659 5.85 -28.87 15.27
CA ALA A 659 6.01 -28.13 16.53
C ALA A 659 7.17 -27.13 16.48
N ASN A 660 8.35 -27.56 16.00
CA ASN A 660 9.50 -26.68 15.86
C ASN A 660 9.25 -25.52 14.89
N ILE A 661 8.56 -25.76 13.78
CA ILE A 661 8.21 -24.69 12.81
C ILE A 661 7.29 -23.66 13.47
N LEU A 662 6.25 -24.13 14.17
CA LEU A 662 5.32 -23.24 14.89
C LEU A 662 6.03 -22.46 15.99
N GLU A 663 6.97 -23.06 16.69
CA GLU A 663 7.75 -22.38 17.73
C GLU A 663 8.64 -21.28 17.15
N ILE A 664 9.30 -21.52 16.01
CA ILE A 664 10.08 -20.50 15.29
C ILE A 664 9.16 -19.37 14.80
N GLU A 665 8.00 -19.70 14.26
CA GLU A 665 7.04 -18.71 13.78
C GLU A 665 6.48 -17.86 14.93
N LEU A 666 6.19 -18.49 16.07
CA LEU A 666 5.77 -17.81 17.30
C LEU A 666 6.86 -16.86 17.80
N GLN A 667 8.13 -17.29 17.80
CA GLN A 667 9.27 -16.41 18.14
C GLN A 667 9.37 -15.22 17.18
N ALA A 668 9.18 -15.43 15.88
CA ALA A 668 9.18 -14.36 14.90
C ALA A 668 8.02 -13.37 15.14
N GLN A 669 6.79 -13.86 15.38
CA GLN A 669 5.65 -12.98 15.71
C GLN A 669 5.87 -12.19 16.99
N ASN A 670 6.43 -12.80 18.04
CA ASN A 670 6.79 -12.10 19.28
C ASN A 670 7.80 -10.99 19.02
N SER A 671 8.84 -11.26 18.23
CA SER A 671 9.84 -10.23 17.87
C SER A 671 9.22 -9.06 17.09
N LEU A 672 8.26 -9.35 16.20
CA LEU A 672 7.53 -8.33 15.46
C LEU A 672 6.63 -7.51 16.38
N ARG A 673 5.89 -8.15 17.30
CA ARG A 673 5.09 -7.48 18.33
C ARG A 673 5.94 -6.50 19.13
N ASP A 674 7.08 -6.95 19.64
CA ASP A 674 7.98 -6.10 20.44
C ASP A 674 8.50 -4.91 19.61
N SER A 675 8.78 -5.12 18.31
CA SER A 675 9.15 -4.03 17.42
C SER A 675 8.01 -3.02 17.22
N LEU A 676 6.76 -3.48 17.07
CA LEU A 676 5.59 -2.63 16.93
C LEU A 676 5.32 -1.84 18.21
N GLU A 677 5.41 -2.45 19.38
CA GLU A 677 5.31 -1.76 20.67
C GLU A 677 6.37 -0.65 20.80
N ASN A 678 7.60 -0.92 20.40
CA ASN A 678 8.66 0.09 20.37
C ASN A 678 8.33 1.24 19.41
N THR A 679 7.88 0.95 18.19
CA THR A 679 7.46 2.01 17.25
C THR A 679 6.27 2.82 17.77
N LEU A 680 5.32 2.19 18.45
CA LEU A 680 4.19 2.86 19.10
C LEU A 680 4.65 3.79 20.23
N ASN A 681 5.61 3.35 21.04
CA ASN A 681 6.16 4.18 22.11
C ASN A 681 6.98 5.34 21.55
N GLU A 682 7.77 5.09 20.50
CA GLU A 682 8.54 6.14 19.81
C GLU A 682 7.64 7.18 19.15
N THR A 683 6.60 6.77 18.43
CA THR A 683 5.64 7.70 17.80
C THR A 683 4.92 8.54 18.84
N LYS A 684 4.40 7.92 19.93
CA LYS A 684 3.83 8.65 21.07
C LYS A 684 4.81 9.67 21.66
N ALA A 685 6.08 9.31 21.84
CA ALA A 685 7.10 10.21 22.36
C ALA A 685 7.41 11.37 21.40
N ARG A 686 7.55 11.10 20.10
CA ARG A 686 7.82 12.12 19.06
C ARG A 686 6.67 13.12 18.96
N TYR A 687 5.42 12.65 18.84
CA TYR A 687 4.24 13.51 18.78
C TYR A 687 4.01 14.26 20.09
N GLY A 688 4.26 13.63 21.24
CA GLY A 688 4.23 14.29 22.54
C GLY A 688 5.22 15.47 22.62
N SER A 689 6.44 15.29 22.11
CA SER A 689 7.43 16.37 22.05
C SER A 689 7.01 17.52 21.11
N GLN A 690 6.48 17.19 19.92
CA GLN A 690 5.99 18.21 18.97
C GLN A 690 4.82 19.02 19.54
N LEU A 691 3.87 18.36 20.21
CA LEU A 691 2.78 19.04 20.91
C LEU A 691 3.30 19.99 21.99
N ALA A 692 4.26 19.56 22.80
CA ALA A 692 4.86 20.42 23.82
C ALA A 692 5.56 21.65 23.20
N GLN A 693 6.24 21.48 22.05
CA GLN A 693 6.87 22.59 21.34
C GLN A 693 5.85 23.62 20.84
N MET A 694 4.78 23.17 20.17
CA MET A 694 3.73 24.09 19.70
C MET A 694 3.00 24.78 20.85
N GLN A 695 2.74 24.07 21.95
CA GLN A 695 2.18 24.68 23.17
C GLN A 695 3.09 25.80 23.70
N GLY A 696 4.40 25.59 23.67
CA GLY A 696 5.38 26.63 24.01
C GLY A 696 5.33 27.85 23.08
N LEU A 697 5.18 27.65 21.77
CA LEU A 697 5.02 28.75 20.80
C LEU A 697 3.72 29.52 21.01
N ILE A 698 2.62 28.83 21.26
CA ILE A 698 1.33 29.50 21.55
C ILE A 698 1.50 30.38 22.80
N GLY A 699 2.10 29.86 23.87
CA GLY A 699 2.36 30.66 25.08
C GLY A 699 3.25 31.88 24.84
N SER A 700 4.23 31.80 23.94
CA SER A 700 5.07 32.95 23.61
C SER A 700 4.32 34.03 22.82
N VAL A 701 3.50 33.62 21.84
CA VAL A 701 2.66 34.54 21.05
C VAL A 701 1.58 35.19 21.92
N GLU A 702 0.94 34.43 22.80
CA GLU A 702 -0.01 34.96 23.78
C GLU A 702 0.65 36.01 24.69
N SER A 703 1.87 35.76 25.14
CA SER A 703 2.64 36.73 25.94
C SER A 703 2.92 38.03 25.16
N GLN A 704 3.29 37.93 23.87
CA GLN A 704 3.51 39.11 23.02
C GLN A 704 2.23 39.91 22.79
N LEU A 705 1.09 39.23 22.62
CA LEU A 705 -0.21 39.90 22.49
C LEU A 705 -0.58 40.68 23.76
N VAL A 706 -0.30 40.11 24.94
CA VAL A 706 -0.51 40.79 26.23
C VAL A 706 0.37 42.03 26.33
N GLU A 707 1.64 41.94 25.93
CA GLU A 707 2.59 43.05 25.95
C GLU A 707 2.16 44.20 25.02
N ILE A 708 1.85 43.89 23.76
CA ILE A 708 1.38 44.89 22.78
C ILE A 708 0.10 45.57 23.26
N ARG A 709 -0.84 44.80 23.84
CA ARG A 709 -2.07 45.36 24.40
C ARG A 709 -1.77 46.35 25.53
N ALA A 710 -0.87 46.01 26.45
CA ALA A 710 -0.48 46.89 27.54
C ALA A 710 0.21 48.18 27.03
N ASP A 711 1.00 48.08 25.96
CA ASP A 711 1.64 49.23 25.32
C ASP A 711 0.60 50.17 24.66
N LEU A 712 -0.37 49.61 23.95
CA LEU A 712 -1.47 50.38 23.35
C LEU A 712 -2.33 51.07 24.42
N GLU A 713 -2.60 50.40 25.54
CA GLU A 713 -3.32 51.01 26.66
C GLU A 713 -2.53 52.18 27.26
N ARG A 714 -1.21 52.05 27.41
CA ARG A 714 -0.34 53.15 27.85
C ARG A 714 -0.36 54.33 26.88
N GLN A 715 -0.21 54.09 25.58
CA GLN A 715 -0.29 55.17 24.58
C GLN A 715 -1.64 55.88 24.59
N ASN A 716 -2.75 55.14 24.70
CA ASN A 716 -4.08 55.74 24.80
C ASN A 716 -4.23 56.62 26.05
N GLN A 717 -3.67 56.21 27.20
CA GLN A 717 -3.66 57.03 28.41
C GLN A 717 -2.86 58.32 28.20
N GLU A 718 -1.68 58.24 27.55
CA GLU A 718 -0.87 59.42 27.23
C GLU A 718 -1.60 60.38 26.29
N TYR A 719 -2.25 59.87 25.24
CA TYR A 719 -3.09 60.68 24.34
C TYR A 719 -4.22 61.39 25.08
N GLN A 720 -4.88 60.71 26.02
CA GLN A 720 -5.94 61.31 26.82
C GLN A 720 -5.41 62.46 27.69
N VAL A 721 -4.24 62.27 28.33
CA VAL A 721 -3.60 63.33 29.12
C VAL A 721 -3.26 64.54 28.25
N LEU A 722 -2.73 64.33 27.04
CA LEU A 722 -2.41 65.40 26.10
C LEU A 722 -3.67 66.15 25.63
N LEU A 723 -4.76 65.45 25.38
CA LEU A 723 -6.06 66.06 25.07
C LEU A 723 -6.57 66.93 26.23
N ASP A 724 -6.46 66.45 27.46
CA ASP A 724 -6.86 67.21 28.66
C ASP A 724 -5.98 68.46 28.88
N VAL A 725 -4.69 68.38 28.56
CA VAL A 725 -3.77 69.54 28.60
C VAL A 725 -4.14 70.53 27.50
N ARG A 726 -4.38 70.05 26.27
CA ARG A 726 -4.82 70.88 25.15
C ARG A 726 -6.11 71.63 25.48
N ALA A 727 -7.12 70.94 26.02
CA ALA A 727 -8.39 71.55 26.39
C ALA A 727 -8.21 72.67 27.45
N ARG A 728 -7.30 72.46 28.42
CA ARG A 728 -6.94 73.50 29.41
C ARG A 728 -6.28 74.71 28.77
N LEU A 729 -5.30 74.50 27.89
CA LEU A 729 -4.64 75.59 27.16
C LEU A 729 -5.62 76.35 26.26
N GLU A 730 -6.55 75.66 25.61
CA GLU A 730 -7.61 76.31 24.81
C GLU A 730 -8.51 77.19 25.69
N CYS A 731 -8.87 76.74 26.88
CA CYS A 731 -9.58 77.57 27.86
C CYS A 731 -8.76 78.81 28.28
N GLU A 732 -7.48 78.64 28.61
CA GLU A 732 -6.60 79.77 28.97
C GLU A 732 -6.49 80.78 27.82
N ILE A 733 -6.26 80.31 26.59
CA ILE A 733 -6.22 81.16 25.39
C ILE A 733 -7.54 81.93 25.23
N ASN A 734 -8.69 81.29 25.42
CA ASN A 734 -9.98 81.95 25.34
C ASN A 734 -10.17 83.01 26.44
N THR A 735 -9.68 82.76 27.66
CA THR A 735 -9.69 83.78 28.72
C THR A 735 -8.80 84.98 28.38
N TYR A 736 -7.60 84.74 27.84
CA TYR A 736 -6.70 85.81 27.42
C TYR A 736 -7.28 86.61 26.26
N ARG A 737 -7.94 85.97 25.28
CA ARG A 737 -8.65 86.67 24.21
C ARG A 737 -9.78 87.55 24.73
N GLY A 738 -10.61 87.03 25.65
CA GLY A 738 -11.69 87.82 26.24
C GLY A 738 -11.21 89.03 27.05
N LEU A 739 -10.02 88.96 27.66
CA LEU A 739 -9.41 90.10 28.33
C LEU A 739 -8.90 91.15 27.33
N LEU A 740 -8.23 90.72 26.25
CA LEU A 740 -7.77 91.60 25.18
C LEU A 740 -8.96 92.31 24.49
N ASP A 741 -10.01 91.57 24.14
CA ASP A 741 -11.24 92.12 23.59
C ASP A 741 -11.89 93.13 24.56
N SER A 742 -11.70 93.00 25.89
CA SER A 742 -12.23 93.95 26.88
C SER A 742 -11.36 95.20 27.08
N GLU A 743 -10.08 95.15 26.68
CA GLU A 743 -9.17 96.29 26.68
C GLU A 743 -9.35 97.15 25.41
N ASP A 744 -9.70 96.56 24.27
CA ASP A 744 -9.95 97.28 23.01
C ASP A 744 -11.28 98.09 22.99
N PHE A 745 -12.14 97.93 24.00
CA PHE A 745 -13.40 98.68 24.16
C PHE A 745 -13.34 99.80 25.24
N LYS A 746 -12.14 100.17 25.73
CA LYS A 746 -11.92 101.36 26.57
C LYS A 746 -11.11 102.41 25.82
#